data_AF-A0A5R9G549-F1
#
_entry.id   AF-A0A5R9G549-F1
#
_cell.length_a   1.000
_cell.length_b   1.000
_cell.length_c   1.000
_cell.angle_alpha   90.00
_cell.angle_beta   90.00
_cell.angle_gamma   90.00
#
_symmetry.space_group_name_H-M   'P 1'
#
loop_
_entity.id
_entity.type
_entity.pdbx_description
1 polymer ?
#
loop_
_entity_poly.entity_id
_entity_poly.type
_entity_poly.pdbx_seq_one_letter_code
_entity_poly.pdbx_strand_id
1 'polypeptide(L)'
;MGTASAVLVGVSFVASSLMAHYPFLGGQSVRYALGFLVLAVLCARRGWAPVRRLTLRLWARLALVTAGGLVGFNVAVLNAERTAEPAVPSVVVGCTPVVVAILAPLMESRRPSGRVACGALVVAAGAAVVQGLGRTDAAGLVWSLAAMSGEVVMALFVVPVLRALGPLLLTTCACAIASVEAAVLGLALDGRAWVRMPDGVEAAALAWQVLAVTVLGIVLWFGAIHRIGAVGMALLSGLIPVSAALTAPIVGTGIFGPGQLLGSLLVAGGVALGASSAAADAPGQVPVTRKREQMPEEAPEDMPEEVHADMHGEAQSEVQGEVLDEMPEEILFLSRSQVGALFDPDTAIDSQRVAFAALGNGTAELPNKIHYSSRFDGSIVFCYASRLSADTGAVSKFGSVNEGNTARGLPNIHALITVLDPKTGRPVAVMDGTTVTTLRTAAGSALAVDALARPDATRLAVIGSGVQARAHVRAIARVRALRSVRIWSPTPEHRLAAAAELAAELGIEGIEVEAAATAEDAVADAHIVAACTLSEEPVVLGAWLPKGCTVVSVGSVEPTRCETDAEVLRRASAVVVDDPATVALQCGPVVTALRSGDIGRQDLVALGDVVVGRAAGRIDPDDIVFYGSVGLGVQDAAAAWAVIRRARRGGHAPADGSRSGTALPPLESTPG
;
A
#
# COMPACT_ATOMS: atom_id res chain seq x y z
N MET A 1 -21.13 0.26 -1.69
CA MET A 1 -20.74 1.69 -1.69
C MET A 1 -21.03 2.34 -3.03
N GLY A 2 -20.39 1.93 -4.13
CA GLY A 2 -20.64 2.52 -5.46
C GLY A 2 -22.10 2.46 -5.94
N THR A 3 -22.75 1.30 -5.83
CA THR A 3 -24.19 1.14 -6.12
C THR A 3 -25.06 2.09 -5.30
N ALA A 4 -24.80 2.20 -4.00
CA ALA A 4 -25.55 3.08 -3.12
C ALA A 4 -25.36 4.57 -3.48
N SER A 5 -24.14 4.98 -3.85
CA SER A 5 -23.88 6.32 -4.37
C SER A 5 -24.67 6.60 -5.65
N ALA A 6 -24.65 5.69 -6.62
CA ALA A 6 -25.36 5.87 -7.89
C ALA A 6 -26.88 5.96 -7.69
N VAL A 7 -27.43 5.16 -6.77
CA VAL A 7 -28.85 5.24 -6.40
C VAL A 7 -29.17 6.58 -5.74
N LEU A 8 -28.38 7.02 -4.74
CA LEU A 8 -28.60 8.32 -4.06
C LEU A 8 -28.59 9.50 -5.04
N VAL A 9 -27.68 9.48 -6.03
CA VAL A 9 -27.62 10.48 -7.09
C VAL A 9 -28.83 10.36 -8.03
N GLY A 10 -29.24 9.15 -8.43
CA GLY A 10 -30.44 8.96 -9.26
C GLY A 10 -31.72 9.47 -8.58
N VAL A 11 -31.91 9.20 -7.29
CA VAL A 11 -33.04 9.72 -6.51
C VAL A 11 -32.98 11.26 -6.37
N SER A 12 -31.78 11.86 -6.45
CA SER A 12 -31.61 13.30 -6.29
C SER A 12 -32.19 14.15 -7.41
N PHE A 13 -32.38 13.60 -8.62
CA PHE A 13 -33.03 14.32 -9.72
C PHE A 13 -34.47 14.70 -9.36
N VAL A 14 -35.17 13.84 -8.62
CA VAL A 14 -36.51 14.12 -8.10
C VAL A 14 -36.49 15.23 -7.06
N ALA A 15 -35.53 15.23 -6.13
CA ALA A 15 -35.41 16.30 -5.15
C ALA A 15 -35.02 17.65 -5.79
N SER A 16 -34.29 17.61 -6.90
CA SER A 16 -33.82 18.81 -7.61
C SER A 16 -34.95 19.53 -8.35
N SER A 17 -35.96 18.80 -8.85
CA SER A 17 -37.13 19.42 -9.50
C SER A 17 -37.98 20.26 -8.54
N LEU A 18 -37.95 19.95 -7.24
CA LEU A 18 -38.63 20.73 -6.19
C LEU A 18 -37.98 22.10 -5.92
N MET A 19 -36.78 22.36 -6.44
CA MET A 19 -36.07 23.64 -6.28
C MET A 19 -35.96 24.44 -7.58
N ALA A 20 -36.82 24.17 -8.57
CA ALA A 20 -36.77 24.83 -9.88
C ALA A 20 -36.81 26.38 -9.82
N HIS A 21 -37.36 26.96 -8.75
CA HIS A 21 -37.50 28.41 -8.54
C HIS A 21 -36.48 28.99 -7.54
N TYR A 22 -35.55 28.18 -7.04
CA TYR A 22 -34.49 28.65 -6.13
C TYR A 22 -33.25 29.08 -6.94
N PRO A 23 -32.54 30.16 -6.55
CA PRO A 23 -31.29 30.55 -7.21
C PRO A 23 -30.28 29.41 -7.22
N PHE A 24 -30.03 28.85 -8.40
CA PHE A 24 -29.33 27.56 -8.52
C PHE A 24 -27.90 27.61 -7.96
N LEU A 25 -27.11 28.61 -8.36
CA LEU A 25 -25.71 28.74 -7.95
C LEU A 25 -25.58 29.05 -6.46
N GLY A 26 -26.45 29.90 -5.92
CA GLY A 26 -26.53 30.12 -4.47
C GLY A 26 -26.94 28.86 -3.72
N GLY A 27 -27.88 28.09 -4.25
CA GLY A 27 -28.31 26.81 -3.69
C GLY A 27 -27.16 25.80 -3.63
N GLN A 28 -26.38 25.69 -4.71
CA GLN A 28 -25.19 24.83 -4.71
C GLN A 28 -24.12 25.33 -3.73
N SER A 29 -23.88 26.64 -3.64
CA SER A 29 -22.96 27.22 -2.65
C SER A 29 -23.35 26.87 -1.22
N VAL A 30 -24.63 27.08 -0.86
CA VAL A 30 -25.17 26.77 0.46
C VAL A 30 -25.11 25.26 0.73
N ARG A 31 -25.46 24.44 -0.26
CA ARG A 31 -25.40 22.97 -0.18
C ARG A 31 -23.98 22.50 0.15
N TYR A 32 -22.96 23.00 -0.55
CA TYR A 32 -21.57 22.63 -0.30
C TYR A 32 -21.04 23.20 1.02
N ALA A 33 -21.44 24.42 1.42
CA ALA A 33 -21.08 25.00 2.71
C ALA A 33 -21.61 24.16 3.89
N LEU A 34 -22.90 23.81 3.85
CA LEU A 34 -23.52 22.96 4.88
C LEU A 34 -22.91 21.55 4.87
N GLY A 35 -22.65 20.99 3.69
CA GLY A 35 -21.94 19.72 3.55
C GLY A 35 -20.55 19.76 4.19
N PHE A 36 -19.78 20.83 3.95
CA PHE A 36 -18.49 21.05 4.60
C PHE A 36 -18.63 21.12 6.13
N LEU A 37 -19.58 21.86 6.67
CA LEU A 37 -19.78 21.97 8.13
C LEU A 37 -20.06 20.60 8.77
N VAL A 38 -20.95 19.81 8.16
CA VAL A 38 -21.26 18.45 8.65
C VAL A 38 -20.03 17.55 8.59
N LEU A 39 -19.31 17.55 7.46
CA LEU A 39 -18.14 16.72 7.26
C LEU A 39 -16.94 17.16 8.10
N ALA A 40 -16.79 18.46 8.37
CA ALA A 40 -15.74 19.01 9.21
C ALA A 40 -15.87 18.54 10.66
N VAL A 41 -17.09 18.42 11.19
CA VAL A 41 -17.35 17.82 12.51
C VAL A 41 -16.96 16.34 12.53
N LEU A 42 -17.25 15.60 11.46
CA LEU A 42 -16.84 14.19 11.34
C LEU A 42 -15.32 14.05 11.21
N CYS A 43 -14.65 14.99 10.54
CA CYS A 43 -13.18 15.01 10.40
C CYS A 43 -12.46 15.48 11.66
N ALA A 44 -13.06 16.36 12.46
CA ALA A 44 -12.49 16.82 13.73
C ALA A 44 -12.17 15.65 14.67
N ARG A 45 -12.98 14.58 14.63
CA ARG A 45 -12.74 13.35 15.40
C ARG A 45 -11.64 12.44 14.82
N ARG A 46 -11.26 12.60 13.55
CA ARG A 46 -10.27 11.77 12.84
C ARG A 46 -8.94 12.47 12.56
N GLY A 47 -8.87 13.79 12.76
CA GLY A 47 -7.67 14.61 12.59
C GLY A 47 -7.51 15.18 11.17
N TRP A 48 -6.84 16.33 11.08
CA TRP A 48 -6.63 17.10 9.84
C TRP A 48 -5.18 17.06 9.33
N ALA A 49 -4.33 16.23 9.95
CA ALA A 49 -2.90 16.16 9.63
C ALA A 49 -2.58 15.90 8.14
N PRO A 50 -3.33 15.05 7.39
CA PRO A 50 -3.07 14.82 5.97
C PRO A 50 -3.23 16.07 5.09
N VAL A 51 -4.17 16.97 5.45
CA VAL A 51 -4.43 18.21 4.69
C VAL A 51 -3.22 19.15 4.72
N ARG A 52 -2.50 19.19 5.85
CA ARG A 52 -1.28 20.00 6.01
C ARG A 52 -0.11 19.52 5.13
N ARG A 53 -0.17 18.27 4.66
CA ARG A 53 0.88 17.66 3.81
C ARG A 53 0.61 17.81 2.32
N LEU A 54 -0.49 18.47 1.93
CA LEU A 54 -0.82 18.68 0.52
C LEU A 54 0.13 19.70 -0.11
N THR A 55 0.74 19.32 -1.23
CA THR A 55 1.52 20.22 -2.07
C THR A 55 0.61 21.14 -2.88
N LEU A 56 1.14 22.27 -3.36
CA LEU A 56 0.40 23.20 -4.24
C LEU A 56 -0.19 22.49 -5.47
N ARG A 57 0.51 21.49 -6.01
CA ARG A 57 0.03 20.69 -7.15
C ARG A 57 -1.21 19.88 -6.81
N LEU A 58 -1.30 19.33 -5.59
CA LEU A 58 -2.48 18.58 -5.16
C LEU A 58 -3.65 19.50 -4.85
N TRP A 59 -3.40 20.69 -4.29
CA TRP A 59 -4.42 21.72 -4.14
C TRP A 59 -4.98 22.19 -5.49
N ALA A 60 -4.11 22.45 -6.48
CA ALA A 60 -4.52 22.83 -7.82
C ALA A 60 -5.36 21.72 -8.50
N ARG A 61 -4.99 20.45 -8.33
CA ARG A 61 -5.78 19.31 -8.83
C ARG A 61 -7.13 19.20 -8.13
N LEU A 62 -7.18 19.40 -6.82
CA LEU A 62 -8.44 19.38 -6.08
C LEU A 62 -9.38 20.50 -6.55
N ALA A 63 -8.85 21.71 -6.74
CA ALA A 63 -9.61 22.83 -7.30
C ALA A 63 -10.11 22.54 -8.72
N LEU A 64 -9.30 21.92 -9.58
CA LEU A 64 -9.75 21.51 -10.92
C LEU A 64 -10.87 20.47 -10.86
N VAL A 65 -10.77 19.50 -9.94
CA VAL A 65 -11.79 18.47 -9.74
C VAL A 65 -13.09 19.07 -9.21
N THR A 66 -13.04 20.06 -8.31
CA THR A 66 -14.24 20.74 -7.81
C THR A 66 -14.87 21.64 -8.87
N ALA A 67 -14.05 22.45 -9.55
CA ALA A 67 -14.51 23.38 -10.57
C ALA A 67 -15.15 22.64 -11.76
N GLY A 68 -14.53 21.57 -12.25
CA GLY A 68 -15.07 20.78 -13.36
C GLY A 68 -16.13 19.76 -12.94
N GLY A 69 -15.83 18.97 -11.90
CA GLY A 69 -16.59 17.77 -11.55
C GLY A 69 -17.78 17.98 -10.62
N LEU A 70 -17.76 19.03 -9.80
CA LEU A 70 -18.85 19.34 -8.87
C LEU A 70 -19.63 20.57 -9.34
N VAL A 71 -18.98 21.74 -9.40
CA VAL A 71 -19.66 22.99 -9.74
C VAL A 71 -19.99 23.03 -11.24
N GLY A 72 -18.98 22.82 -12.10
CA GLY A 72 -19.12 22.86 -13.55
C GLY A 72 -20.10 21.82 -14.08
N PHE A 73 -20.06 20.59 -13.56
CA PHE A 73 -21.03 19.55 -13.86
C PHE A 73 -22.47 20.01 -13.61
N ASN A 74 -22.77 20.50 -12.40
CA ASN A 74 -24.13 20.94 -12.03
C ASN A 74 -24.60 22.13 -12.90
N VAL A 75 -23.71 23.08 -13.19
CA VAL A 75 -24.02 24.21 -14.08
C VAL A 75 -24.31 23.74 -15.49
N ALA A 76 -23.53 22.79 -16.01
CA ALA A 76 -23.72 22.24 -17.34
C ALA A 76 -25.04 21.48 -17.46
N VAL A 77 -25.41 20.65 -16.48
CA VAL A 77 -26.71 19.95 -16.45
C VAL A 77 -27.86 20.96 -16.45
N LEU A 78 -27.82 21.98 -15.59
CA LEU A 78 -28.88 22.99 -15.54
C LEU A 78 -29.06 23.73 -16.88
N ASN A 79 -27.95 24.13 -17.51
CA ASN A 79 -28.04 24.83 -18.79
C ASN A 79 -28.47 23.93 -19.95
N ALA A 80 -28.14 22.63 -19.89
CA ALA A 80 -28.69 21.65 -20.84
C ALA A 80 -30.20 21.52 -20.69
N GLU A 81 -30.73 21.40 -19.47
CA GLU A 81 -32.17 21.26 -19.19
C GLU A 81 -33.00 22.50 -19.55
N ARG A 82 -32.37 23.67 -19.72
CA ARG A 82 -33.05 24.89 -20.19
C ARG A 82 -33.39 24.83 -21.68
N THR A 83 -32.67 24.05 -22.47
CA THR A 83 -32.83 24.00 -23.94
C THR A 83 -33.01 22.59 -24.51
N ALA A 84 -32.87 21.56 -23.68
CA ALA A 84 -33.09 20.15 -24.02
C ALA A 84 -33.98 19.45 -22.99
N GLU A 85 -34.67 18.41 -23.43
CA GLU A 85 -35.40 17.53 -22.51
C GLU A 85 -34.42 16.82 -21.55
N PRO A 86 -34.78 16.60 -20.26
CA PRO A 86 -33.87 16.02 -19.24
C PRO A 86 -33.24 14.67 -19.62
N ALA A 87 -33.87 13.93 -20.54
CA ALA A 87 -33.35 12.70 -21.08
C ALA A 87 -32.00 12.89 -21.80
N VAL A 88 -31.81 14.00 -22.50
CA VAL A 88 -30.62 14.25 -23.34
C VAL A 88 -29.33 14.35 -22.53
N PRO A 89 -29.19 15.29 -21.55
CA PRO A 89 -27.99 15.34 -20.71
C PRO A 89 -27.78 14.04 -19.95
N SER A 90 -28.85 13.38 -19.51
CA SER A 90 -28.76 12.09 -18.81
C SER A 90 -28.18 10.97 -19.67
N VAL A 91 -28.56 10.88 -20.96
CA VAL A 91 -28.01 9.88 -21.89
C VAL A 91 -26.57 10.19 -22.27
N VAL A 92 -26.25 11.46 -22.52
CA VAL A 92 -24.87 11.88 -22.85
C VAL A 92 -23.93 11.62 -21.68
N VAL A 93 -24.32 11.97 -20.46
CA VAL A 93 -23.60 11.62 -19.22
C VAL A 93 -23.56 10.11 -19.00
N GLY A 94 -24.61 9.38 -19.40
CA GLY A 94 -24.64 7.91 -19.42
C GLY A 94 -23.59 7.26 -20.32
N CYS A 95 -22.94 8.02 -21.21
CA CYS A 95 -21.80 7.58 -22.03
C CYS A 95 -20.44 7.76 -21.34
N THR A 96 -20.37 8.42 -20.18
CA THR A 96 -19.15 8.55 -19.36
C THR A 96 -18.41 7.22 -19.15
N PRO A 97 -19.07 6.06 -18.89
CA PRO A 97 -18.37 4.79 -18.73
C PRO A 97 -17.53 4.41 -19.94
N VAL A 98 -17.98 4.74 -21.16
CA VAL A 98 -17.26 4.45 -22.40
C VAL A 98 -16.00 5.30 -22.48
N VAL A 99 -16.13 6.60 -22.20
CA VAL A 99 -14.99 7.52 -22.21
C VAL A 99 -13.96 7.15 -21.15
N VAL A 100 -14.40 6.88 -19.92
CA VAL A 100 -13.51 6.50 -18.81
C VAL A 100 -12.85 5.14 -19.06
N ALA A 101 -13.56 4.16 -19.63
CA ALA A 101 -12.99 2.86 -19.99
C ALA A 101 -11.86 2.95 -21.03
N ILE A 102 -11.82 4.02 -21.82
CA ILE A 102 -10.77 4.28 -22.82
C ILE A 102 -9.68 5.16 -22.24
N LEU A 103 -10.04 6.31 -21.66
CA LEU A 103 -9.07 7.31 -21.20
C LEU A 103 -8.31 6.88 -19.94
N ALA A 104 -8.95 6.19 -18.98
CA ALA A 104 -8.27 5.82 -17.75
C ALA A 104 -7.07 4.87 -18.01
N PRO A 105 -7.21 3.79 -18.81
CA PRO A 105 -6.07 2.96 -19.18
C PRO A 105 -5.00 3.73 -19.97
N LEU A 106 -5.40 4.60 -20.92
CA LEU A 106 -4.45 5.37 -21.73
C LEU A 106 -3.62 6.35 -20.89
N MET A 107 -4.22 7.02 -19.91
CA MET A 107 -3.51 7.90 -18.97
C MET A 107 -2.48 7.13 -18.12
N GLU A 108 -2.67 5.82 -17.96
CA GLU A 108 -1.78 4.92 -17.26
C GLU A 108 -0.87 4.13 -18.21
N SER A 109 -0.82 4.49 -19.50
CA SER A 109 -0.06 3.78 -20.54
C SER A 109 -0.44 2.29 -20.69
N ARG A 110 -1.67 1.93 -20.33
CA ARG A 110 -2.27 0.60 -20.47
C ARG A 110 -3.21 0.54 -21.68
N ARG A 111 -3.43 -0.66 -22.23
CA ARG A 111 -4.42 -0.87 -23.31
C ARG A 111 -5.83 -1.03 -22.73
N PRO A 112 -6.87 -0.38 -23.32
CA PRO A 112 -8.25 -0.59 -22.90
C PRO A 112 -8.68 -2.05 -23.05
N SER A 113 -9.35 -2.59 -22.03
CA SER A 113 -9.91 -3.94 -22.07
C SER A 113 -11.16 -3.96 -22.95
N GLY A 114 -11.17 -4.82 -23.98
CA GLY A 114 -12.33 -4.98 -24.86
C GLY A 114 -13.60 -5.42 -24.12
N ARG A 115 -13.46 -6.19 -23.03
CA ARG A 115 -14.59 -6.59 -22.17
C ARG A 115 -15.18 -5.41 -21.40
N VAL A 116 -14.33 -4.55 -20.84
CA VAL A 116 -14.77 -3.35 -20.13
C VAL A 116 -15.41 -2.35 -21.09
N ALA A 117 -14.80 -2.14 -22.27
CA ALA A 117 -15.37 -1.28 -23.31
C ALA A 117 -16.74 -1.79 -23.79
N CYS A 118 -16.88 -3.10 -24.01
CA CYS A 118 -18.15 -3.72 -24.36
C CYS A 118 -19.19 -3.55 -23.24
N GLY A 119 -18.81 -3.82 -21.98
CA GLY A 119 -19.68 -3.57 -20.82
C GLY A 119 -20.13 -2.11 -20.73
N ALA A 120 -19.22 -1.16 -20.95
CA ALA A 120 -19.52 0.27 -20.95
C ALA A 120 -20.48 0.69 -22.08
N LEU A 121 -20.32 0.13 -23.28
CA LEU A 121 -21.24 0.36 -24.41
C LEU A 121 -22.64 -0.19 -24.12
N VAL A 122 -22.72 -1.38 -23.51
CA VAL A 122 -24.00 -1.97 -23.08
C VAL A 122 -24.66 -1.14 -21.99
N VAL A 123 -23.89 -0.61 -21.04
CA VAL A 123 -24.38 0.33 -20.01
C VAL A 123 -24.91 1.61 -20.65
N ALA A 124 -24.17 2.23 -21.57
CA ALA A 124 -24.60 3.44 -22.26
C ALA A 124 -25.88 3.21 -23.10
N ALA A 125 -25.96 2.09 -23.82
CA ALA A 125 -27.15 1.71 -24.57
C ALA A 125 -28.35 1.47 -23.63
N GLY A 126 -28.14 0.79 -22.50
CA GLY A 126 -29.15 0.59 -21.48
C GLY A 126 -29.66 1.92 -20.91
N ALA A 127 -28.76 2.83 -20.57
CA ALA A 127 -29.10 4.18 -20.09
C ALA A 127 -29.95 4.96 -21.13
N ALA A 128 -29.59 4.89 -22.42
CA ALA A 128 -30.36 5.48 -23.51
C ALA A 128 -31.77 4.87 -23.64
N VAL A 129 -31.91 3.55 -23.45
CA VAL A 129 -33.21 2.88 -23.47
C VAL A 129 -34.07 3.23 -22.26
N VAL A 130 -33.46 3.44 -21.08
CA VAL A 130 -34.18 3.85 -19.86
C VAL A 130 -34.73 5.28 -19.97
N GLN A 131 -33.93 6.21 -20.46
CA GLN A 131 -34.25 7.64 -20.49
C GLN A 131 -34.98 8.07 -21.77
N GLY A 132 -34.78 7.34 -22.87
CA GLY A 132 -35.13 7.79 -24.22
C GLY A 132 -34.11 8.79 -24.78
N LEU A 133 -34.17 9.04 -26.09
CA LEU A 133 -33.20 9.91 -26.77
C LEU A 133 -33.50 11.41 -26.60
N GLY A 134 -34.73 11.76 -26.23
CA GLY A 134 -35.19 13.13 -25.99
C GLY A 134 -35.10 14.06 -27.22
N ARG A 135 -35.63 15.28 -27.07
CA ARG A 135 -35.44 16.39 -28.02
C ARG A 135 -34.39 17.36 -27.50
N THR A 136 -33.50 17.80 -28.39
CA THR A 136 -32.46 18.78 -28.08
C THR A 136 -32.20 19.71 -29.26
N ASP A 137 -31.65 20.88 -28.94
CA ASP A 137 -30.97 21.77 -29.87
C ASP A 137 -29.44 21.66 -29.75
N ALA A 138 -28.70 22.45 -30.52
CA ALA A 138 -27.23 22.44 -30.50
C ALA A 138 -26.67 22.92 -29.16
N ALA A 139 -27.31 23.90 -28.52
CA ALA A 139 -26.87 24.43 -27.23
C ALA A 139 -27.01 23.38 -26.12
N GLY A 140 -28.13 22.67 -26.08
CA GLY A 140 -28.40 21.60 -25.12
C GLY A 140 -27.41 20.45 -25.26
N LEU A 141 -27.00 20.13 -26.48
CA LEU A 141 -25.97 19.12 -26.74
C LEU A 141 -24.58 19.57 -26.24
N VAL A 142 -24.19 20.83 -26.48
CA VAL A 142 -22.91 21.38 -26.00
C VAL A 142 -22.85 21.33 -24.46
N TRP A 143 -23.92 21.75 -23.78
CA TRP A 143 -23.99 21.70 -22.32
C TRP A 143 -24.02 20.26 -21.79
N SER A 144 -24.68 19.33 -22.49
CA SER A 144 -24.66 17.91 -22.14
C SER A 144 -23.26 17.30 -22.25
N LEU A 145 -22.50 17.66 -23.28
CA LEU A 145 -21.09 17.25 -23.44
C LEU A 145 -20.17 17.87 -22.37
N ALA A 146 -20.44 19.12 -21.97
CA ALA A 146 -19.74 19.77 -20.87
C ALA A 146 -20.01 19.04 -19.53
N ALA A 147 -21.24 18.60 -19.29
CA ALA A 147 -21.59 17.79 -18.12
C ALA A 147 -20.82 16.45 -18.12
N MET A 148 -20.83 15.71 -19.22
CA MET A 148 -20.06 14.45 -19.36
C MET A 148 -18.55 14.70 -19.11
N SER A 149 -18.01 15.80 -19.65
CA SER A 149 -16.59 16.17 -19.44
C SER A 149 -16.29 16.43 -17.96
N GLY A 150 -17.19 17.10 -17.25
CA GLY A 150 -17.07 17.32 -15.80
C GLY A 150 -17.00 16.01 -15.01
N GLU A 151 -17.87 15.05 -15.34
CA GLU A 151 -17.85 13.72 -14.70
C GLU A 151 -16.55 12.95 -14.98
N VAL A 152 -16.07 12.99 -16.23
CA VAL A 152 -14.78 12.39 -16.62
C VAL A 152 -13.61 13.03 -15.86
N VAL A 153 -13.58 14.36 -15.75
CA VAL A 153 -12.56 15.08 -14.97
C VAL A 153 -12.60 14.63 -13.51
N MET A 154 -13.79 14.55 -12.92
CA MET A 154 -13.96 14.10 -11.54
C MET A 154 -13.45 12.67 -11.33
N ALA A 155 -13.74 11.76 -12.27
CA ALA A 155 -13.37 10.35 -12.16
C ALA A 155 -11.85 10.13 -12.32
N LEU A 156 -11.21 10.83 -13.24
CA LEU A 156 -9.81 10.58 -13.60
C LEU A 156 -8.81 11.38 -12.75
N PHE A 157 -9.09 12.65 -12.45
CA PHE A 157 -8.11 13.55 -11.82
C PHE A 157 -8.13 13.51 -10.29
N VAL A 158 -9.16 12.90 -9.69
CA VAL A 158 -9.27 12.81 -8.23
C VAL A 158 -8.31 11.79 -7.62
N VAL A 159 -7.91 10.75 -8.37
CA VAL A 159 -7.17 9.59 -7.86
C VAL A 159 -5.91 9.96 -7.04
N PRO A 160 -5.03 10.88 -7.49
CA PRO A 160 -3.84 11.25 -6.71
C PRO A 160 -4.18 11.96 -5.40
N VAL A 161 -5.19 12.83 -5.40
CA VAL A 161 -5.64 13.56 -4.20
C VAL A 161 -6.33 12.60 -3.23
N LEU A 162 -7.09 11.64 -3.77
CA LEU A 162 -7.79 10.61 -3.01
C LEU A 162 -6.84 9.68 -2.25
N ARG A 163 -5.69 9.35 -2.84
CA ARG A 163 -4.63 8.59 -2.14
C ARG A 163 -4.01 9.38 -0.99
N ALA A 164 -3.93 10.71 -1.10
CA ALA A 164 -3.31 11.56 -0.08
C ALA A 164 -4.23 11.84 1.12
N LEU A 165 -5.53 12.05 0.87
CA LEU A 165 -6.49 12.49 1.91
C LEU A 165 -7.46 11.39 2.37
N GLY A 166 -7.66 10.36 1.55
CA GLY A 166 -8.77 9.43 1.72
C GLY A 166 -10.14 10.09 1.43
N PRO A 167 -11.23 9.29 1.38
CA PRO A 167 -12.53 9.78 0.90
C PRO A 167 -13.15 10.89 1.74
N LEU A 168 -13.11 10.77 3.08
CA LEU A 168 -13.81 11.71 3.96
C LEU A 168 -13.17 13.12 3.96
N LEU A 169 -11.84 13.21 4.15
CA LEU A 169 -11.13 14.49 4.13
C LEU A 169 -11.14 15.11 2.74
N LEU A 170 -11.05 14.30 1.68
CA LEU A 170 -11.17 14.80 0.31
C LEU A 170 -12.55 15.41 0.07
N THR A 171 -13.65 14.73 0.41
CA THR A 171 -15.00 15.31 0.26
C THR A 171 -15.13 16.60 1.07
N THR A 172 -14.56 16.64 2.28
CA THR A 172 -14.60 17.83 3.14
C THR A 172 -13.93 19.02 2.47
N CYS A 173 -12.69 18.85 1.99
CA CYS A 173 -11.95 19.91 1.30
C CYS A 173 -12.62 20.29 -0.04
N ALA A 174 -13.13 19.30 -0.78
CA ALA A 174 -13.86 19.53 -2.02
C ALA A 174 -15.12 20.37 -1.81
N CYS A 175 -15.90 20.11 -0.75
CA CYS A 175 -17.07 20.92 -0.40
C CYS A 175 -16.70 22.36 -0.02
N ALA A 176 -15.59 22.56 0.71
CA ALA A 176 -15.14 23.90 1.05
C ALA A 176 -14.78 24.72 -0.21
N ILE A 177 -14.02 24.12 -1.14
CA ILE A 177 -13.62 24.79 -2.38
C ILE A 177 -14.83 25.00 -3.30
N ALA A 178 -15.66 23.97 -3.50
CA ALA A 178 -16.84 24.05 -4.37
C ALA A 178 -17.85 25.09 -3.87
N SER A 179 -17.97 25.30 -2.56
CA SER A 179 -18.80 26.36 -2.00
C SER A 179 -18.31 27.75 -2.43
N VAL A 180 -16.99 27.99 -2.34
CA VAL A 180 -16.38 29.26 -2.77
C VAL A 180 -16.50 29.46 -4.27
N GLU A 181 -16.20 28.42 -5.06
CA GLU A 181 -16.33 28.47 -6.53
C GLU A 181 -17.77 28.79 -6.96
N ALA A 182 -18.77 28.10 -6.38
CA ALA A 182 -20.18 28.34 -6.67
C ALA A 182 -20.64 29.73 -6.21
N ALA A 183 -20.15 30.23 -5.08
CA ALA A 183 -20.45 31.58 -4.61
C ALA A 183 -19.88 32.67 -5.54
N VAL A 184 -18.63 32.50 -5.99
CA VAL A 184 -18.00 33.43 -6.95
C VAL A 184 -18.76 33.42 -8.27
N LEU A 185 -19.11 32.24 -8.79
CA LEU A 185 -19.88 32.12 -10.02
C LEU A 185 -21.30 32.73 -9.87
N GLY A 186 -21.97 32.47 -8.75
CA GLY A 186 -23.30 33.01 -8.46
C GLY A 186 -23.30 34.54 -8.34
N LEU A 187 -22.29 35.12 -7.68
CA LEU A 187 -22.12 36.57 -7.62
C LEU A 187 -21.86 37.17 -9.01
N ALA A 188 -21.07 36.50 -9.84
CA ALA A 188 -20.74 36.97 -11.19
C ALA A 188 -21.92 36.90 -12.16
N LEU A 189 -22.76 35.86 -12.06
CA LEU A 189 -23.85 35.59 -13.00
C LEU A 189 -25.21 36.12 -12.52
N ASP A 190 -25.53 35.97 -11.24
CA ASP A 190 -26.85 36.27 -10.66
C ASP A 190 -26.86 37.57 -9.81
N GLY A 191 -25.70 38.20 -9.62
CA GLY A 191 -25.57 39.48 -8.90
C GLY A 191 -25.98 39.40 -7.42
N ARG A 192 -26.68 40.42 -6.90
CA ARG A 192 -27.06 40.49 -5.47
C ARG A 192 -28.20 39.56 -5.06
N ALA A 193 -28.93 38.98 -6.01
CA ALA A 193 -30.06 38.07 -5.75
C ALA A 193 -29.65 36.59 -5.80
N TRP A 194 -28.34 36.30 -5.78
CA TRP A 194 -27.80 34.95 -5.94
C TRP A 194 -28.17 33.98 -4.80
N VAL A 195 -28.55 34.45 -3.61
CA VAL A 195 -29.03 33.62 -2.48
C VAL A 195 -30.27 34.28 -1.84
N ARG A 196 -31.30 33.46 -1.56
CA ARG A 196 -32.48 33.85 -0.76
C ARG A 196 -32.81 32.79 0.28
N MET A 197 -33.64 33.13 1.26
CA MET A 197 -34.16 32.12 2.20
C MET A 197 -35.07 31.13 1.44
N PRO A 198 -34.85 29.82 1.55
CA PRO A 198 -35.74 28.82 0.96
C PRO A 198 -37.08 28.75 1.72
N ASP A 199 -38.16 28.40 1.03
CA ASP A 199 -39.40 28.02 1.69
C ASP A 199 -39.29 26.61 2.35
N GLY A 200 -40.35 26.12 3.00
CA GLY A 200 -40.30 24.84 3.70
C GLY A 200 -40.03 23.63 2.80
N VAL A 201 -40.51 23.64 1.56
CA VAL A 201 -40.31 22.54 0.59
C VAL A 201 -38.90 22.62 0.01
N GLU A 202 -38.47 23.81 -0.37
CA GLU A 202 -37.10 24.09 -0.84
C GLU A 202 -36.06 23.77 0.24
N ALA A 203 -36.34 24.08 1.51
CA ALA A 203 -35.46 23.77 2.63
C ALA A 203 -35.34 22.25 2.85
N ALA A 204 -36.44 21.51 2.73
CA ALA A 204 -36.42 20.06 2.83
C ALA A 204 -35.65 19.42 1.65
N ALA A 205 -35.85 19.91 0.43
CA ALA A 205 -35.12 19.48 -0.76
C ALA A 205 -33.61 19.77 -0.64
N LEU A 206 -33.25 20.96 -0.15
CA LEU A 206 -31.86 21.36 0.10
C LEU A 206 -31.22 20.50 1.20
N ALA A 207 -31.93 20.22 2.30
CA ALA A 207 -31.44 19.36 3.37
C ALA A 207 -31.19 17.92 2.87
N TRP A 208 -32.08 17.38 2.03
CA TRP A 208 -31.86 16.10 1.37
C TRP A 208 -30.61 16.13 0.47
N GLN A 209 -30.46 17.16 -0.36
CA GLN A 209 -29.28 17.30 -1.20
C GLN A 209 -27.97 17.41 -0.40
N VAL A 210 -27.98 18.09 0.75
CA VAL A 210 -26.83 18.17 1.65
C VAL A 210 -26.50 16.80 2.22
N LEU A 211 -27.44 16.12 2.87
CA LEU A 211 -27.14 14.90 3.62
C LEU A 211 -26.99 13.67 2.72
N ALA A 212 -27.97 13.42 1.85
CA ALA A 212 -28.02 12.20 1.04
C ALA A 212 -27.04 12.25 -0.12
N VAL A 213 -26.95 13.39 -0.81
CA VAL A 213 -26.17 13.49 -2.05
C VAL A 213 -24.76 14.00 -1.79
N THR A 214 -24.60 15.12 -1.07
CA THR A 214 -23.29 15.72 -0.83
C THR A 214 -22.49 14.98 0.24
N VAL A 215 -23.05 14.81 1.44
CA VAL A 215 -22.32 14.18 2.56
C VAL A 215 -22.18 12.69 2.32
N LEU A 216 -23.28 11.97 2.10
CA LEU A 216 -23.23 10.51 1.93
C LEU A 216 -22.81 10.11 0.52
N GLY A 217 -23.49 10.63 -0.51
CA GLY A 217 -23.24 10.28 -1.92
C GLY A 217 -21.79 10.49 -2.33
N ILE A 218 -21.23 11.70 -2.17
CA ILE A 218 -19.86 12.00 -2.62
C ILE A 218 -18.81 11.19 -1.82
N VAL A 219 -18.99 11.02 -0.50
CA VAL A 219 -18.09 10.17 0.31
C VAL A 219 -18.12 8.72 -0.16
N LEU A 220 -19.31 8.18 -0.45
CA LEU A 220 -19.44 6.82 -0.98
C LEU A 220 -18.87 6.69 -2.40
N TRP A 221 -19.00 7.73 -3.22
CA TRP A 221 -18.46 7.78 -4.58
C TRP A 221 -16.93 7.76 -4.58
N PHE A 222 -16.29 8.68 -3.85
CA PHE A 222 -14.84 8.68 -3.70
C PHE A 222 -14.35 7.41 -2.98
N GLY A 223 -15.11 6.91 -2.00
CA GLY A 223 -14.80 5.63 -1.34
C GLY A 223 -14.84 4.44 -2.28
N ALA A 224 -15.76 4.44 -3.25
CA ALA A 224 -15.83 3.41 -4.29
C ALA A 224 -14.65 3.55 -5.28
N ILE A 225 -14.33 4.74 -5.78
CA ILE A 225 -13.15 4.95 -6.64
C ILE A 225 -11.87 4.48 -5.93
N HIS A 226 -11.76 4.75 -4.62
CA HIS A 226 -10.60 4.31 -3.84
C HIS A 226 -10.45 2.79 -3.78
N ARG A 227 -11.55 2.03 -3.86
CA ARG A 227 -11.55 0.56 -3.72
C ARG A 227 -11.56 -0.20 -5.05
N ILE A 228 -12.36 0.25 -6.02
CA ILE A 228 -12.60 -0.48 -7.28
C ILE A 228 -12.12 0.30 -8.53
N GLY A 229 -11.48 1.46 -8.33
CA GLY A 229 -10.95 2.29 -9.41
C GLY A 229 -12.00 3.12 -10.14
N ALA A 230 -11.52 4.07 -10.96
CA ALA A 230 -12.36 5.00 -11.72
C ALA A 230 -13.23 4.28 -12.77
N VAL A 231 -12.67 3.28 -13.46
CA VAL A 231 -13.37 2.48 -14.48
C VAL A 231 -14.53 1.69 -13.87
N GLY A 232 -14.29 0.99 -12.76
CA GLY A 232 -15.32 0.24 -12.05
C GLY A 232 -16.44 1.15 -11.53
N MET A 233 -16.09 2.33 -11.00
CA MET A 233 -17.09 3.30 -10.55
C MET A 233 -17.86 3.94 -11.71
N ALA A 234 -17.21 4.22 -12.84
CA ALA A 234 -17.90 4.76 -14.01
C ALA A 234 -18.98 3.78 -14.51
N LEU A 235 -18.67 2.48 -14.62
CA LEU A 235 -19.68 1.45 -14.95
C LEU A 235 -20.89 1.49 -13.99
N LEU A 236 -20.64 1.58 -12.68
CA LEU A 236 -21.72 1.67 -11.68
C LEU A 236 -22.55 2.95 -11.77
N SER A 237 -22.00 4.02 -12.32
CA SER A 237 -22.72 5.29 -12.52
C SER A 237 -23.83 5.15 -13.56
N GLY A 238 -23.79 4.12 -14.42
CA GLY A 238 -24.90 3.73 -15.29
C GLY A 238 -26.20 3.34 -14.56
N LEU A 239 -26.14 3.05 -13.25
CA LEU A 239 -27.32 2.80 -12.43
C LEU A 239 -28.09 4.07 -12.06
N ILE A 240 -27.51 5.26 -12.29
CA ILE A 240 -28.17 6.55 -12.00
C ILE A 240 -29.49 6.68 -12.80
N PRO A 241 -29.51 6.53 -14.14
CA PRO A 241 -30.75 6.50 -14.93
C PRO A 241 -31.77 5.45 -14.47
N VAL A 242 -31.30 4.25 -14.11
CA VAL A 242 -32.16 3.15 -13.63
C VAL A 242 -32.85 3.54 -12.33
N SER A 243 -32.09 4.07 -11.38
CA SER A 243 -32.63 4.54 -10.11
C SER A 243 -33.60 5.69 -10.31
N ALA A 244 -33.30 6.65 -11.17
CA ALA A 244 -34.18 7.77 -11.47
C ALA A 244 -35.53 7.28 -12.06
N ALA A 245 -35.49 6.38 -13.03
CA ALA A 245 -36.68 5.79 -13.65
C ALA A 245 -37.52 4.96 -12.67
N LEU A 246 -36.89 4.22 -11.74
CA LEU A 246 -37.59 3.49 -10.69
C LEU A 246 -38.27 4.42 -9.67
N THR A 247 -37.70 5.59 -9.41
CA THR A 247 -38.27 6.56 -8.47
C THR A 247 -39.31 7.50 -9.08
N ALA A 248 -39.30 7.71 -10.40
CA ALA A 248 -40.22 8.64 -11.07
C ALA A 248 -41.73 8.35 -10.80
N PRO A 249 -42.20 7.08 -10.79
CA PRO A 249 -43.61 6.79 -10.46
C PRO A 249 -43.99 7.10 -9.02
N ILE A 250 -43.04 6.96 -8.09
CA ILE A 250 -43.27 7.19 -6.65
C ILE A 250 -43.59 8.66 -6.39
N VAL A 251 -43.07 9.55 -7.23
CA VAL A 251 -43.26 11.01 -7.10
C VAL A 251 -44.24 11.57 -8.14
N GLY A 252 -44.91 10.68 -8.88
CA GLY A 252 -45.94 11.03 -9.85
C GLY A 252 -45.42 11.69 -11.12
N THR A 253 -44.11 11.63 -11.40
CA THR A 253 -43.47 12.31 -12.53
C THR A 253 -43.25 11.40 -13.76
N GLY A 254 -43.62 10.12 -13.70
CA GLY A 254 -43.47 9.19 -14.83
C GLY A 254 -44.04 7.79 -14.59
N ILE A 255 -44.02 6.96 -15.62
CA ILE A 255 -44.47 5.55 -15.58
C ILE A 255 -43.27 4.64 -15.87
N PHE A 256 -43.13 3.55 -15.11
CA PHE A 256 -42.12 2.53 -15.37
C PHE A 256 -42.68 1.49 -16.34
N GLY A 257 -42.25 1.55 -17.60
CA GLY A 257 -42.75 0.69 -18.68
C GLY A 257 -41.75 -0.39 -19.15
N PRO A 258 -42.13 -1.15 -20.18
CA PRO A 258 -41.29 -2.22 -20.73
C PRO A 258 -39.93 -1.74 -21.25
N GLY A 259 -39.86 -0.52 -21.79
CA GLY A 259 -38.60 0.11 -22.22
C GLY A 259 -37.66 0.37 -21.05
N GLN A 260 -38.15 0.95 -19.95
CA GLN A 260 -37.35 1.17 -18.74
C GLN A 260 -36.88 -0.14 -18.12
N LEU A 261 -37.71 -1.20 -18.14
CA LEU A 261 -37.31 -2.53 -17.68
C LEU A 261 -36.18 -3.12 -18.54
N LEU A 262 -36.33 -3.09 -19.87
CA LEU A 262 -35.32 -3.59 -20.81
C LEU A 262 -33.99 -2.82 -20.65
N GLY A 263 -34.05 -1.50 -20.59
CA GLY A 263 -32.87 -0.65 -20.38
C GLY A 263 -32.19 -0.93 -19.03
N SER A 264 -32.96 -1.16 -17.97
CA SER A 264 -32.43 -1.51 -16.65
C SER A 264 -31.72 -2.87 -16.64
N LEU A 265 -32.26 -3.86 -17.35
CA LEU A 265 -31.61 -5.17 -17.53
C LEU A 265 -30.32 -5.05 -18.34
N LEU A 266 -30.30 -4.21 -19.39
CA LEU A 266 -29.10 -3.92 -20.17
C LEU A 266 -28.02 -3.27 -19.30
N VAL A 267 -28.36 -2.26 -18.50
CA VAL A 267 -27.41 -1.64 -17.56
C VAL A 267 -26.85 -2.68 -16.59
N ALA A 268 -27.69 -3.50 -15.96
CA ALA A 268 -27.25 -4.54 -15.04
C ALA A 268 -26.31 -5.56 -15.72
N GLY A 269 -26.65 -6.00 -16.94
CA GLY A 269 -25.82 -6.89 -17.75
C GLY A 269 -24.48 -6.26 -18.13
N GLY A 270 -24.48 -5.00 -18.57
CA GLY A 270 -23.26 -4.26 -18.91
C GLY A 270 -22.33 -4.04 -17.71
N VAL A 271 -22.89 -3.72 -16.54
CA VAL A 271 -22.14 -3.63 -15.28
C VAL A 271 -21.54 -4.99 -14.94
N ALA A 272 -22.30 -6.09 -15.01
CA ALA A 272 -21.79 -7.43 -14.70
C ALA A 272 -20.66 -7.86 -15.66
N LEU A 273 -20.82 -7.58 -16.96
CA LEU A 273 -19.82 -7.84 -17.99
C LEU A 273 -18.51 -7.07 -17.74
N GLY A 274 -18.62 -5.79 -17.38
CA GLY A 274 -17.46 -4.93 -17.17
C GLY A 274 -16.79 -5.07 -15.79
N ALA A 275 -17.56 -5.33 -14.73
CA ALA A 275 -17.08 -5.29 -13.34
C ALA A 275 -16.06 -6.39 -13.02
N SER A 276 -16.23 -7.59 -13.59
CA SER A 276 -15.30 -8.71 -13.39
C SER A 276 -13.89 -8.43 -13.93
N SER A 277 -13.79 -7.64 -15.02
CA SER A 277 -12.52 -7.24 -15.62
C SER A 277 -12.00 -5.92 -15.03
N ALA A 278 -12.88 -4.98 -14.67
CA ALA A 278 -12.50 -3.72 -14.05
C ALA A 278 -11.96 -3.89 -12.63
N ALA A 279 -12.41 -4.89 -11.87
CA ALA A 279 -11.88 -5.22 -10.55
C ALA A 279 -10.39 -5.66 -10.60
N ALA A 280 -9.96 -6.29 -11.70
CA ALA A 280 -8.57 -6.67 -11.93
C ALA A 280 -7.67 -5.49 -12.32
N ASP A 281 -8.25 -4.36 -12.73
CA ASP A 281 -7.56 -3.13 -13.15
C ASP A 281 -7.48 -2.05 -12.05
N ALA A 282 -8.06 -2.31 -10.87
CA ALA A 282 -8.15 -1.37 -9.76
C ALA A 282 -6.77 -0.84 -9.32
N PRO A 283 -6.66 0.44 -8.90
CA PRO A 283 -5.40 1.06 -8.53
C PRO A 283 -4.79 0.35 -7.30
N GLY A 284 -3.84 -0.55 -7.57
CA GLY A 284 -3.20 -1.43 -6.58
C GLY A 284 -2.98 -2.86 -7.08
N GLN A 285 -3.65 -3.28 -8.15
CA GLN A 285 -3.35 -4.52 -8.88
C GLN A 285 -2.91 -4.13 -10.29
N VAL A 286 -1.62 -4.30 -10.59
CA VAL A 286 -1.09 -4.03 -11.94
C VAL A 286 -1.28 -5.30 -12.78
N PRO A 287 -2.11 -5.28 -13.84
CA PRO A 287 -2.12 -6.34 -14.84
C PRO A 287 -0.98 -6.07 -15.82
N VAL A 288 0.05 -6.91 -15.75
CA VAL A 288 1.20 -6.91 -16.65
C VAL A 288 0.71 -7.27 -18.06
N THR A 289 0.45 -6.30 -18.94
CA THR A 289 0.31 -6.58 -20.38
C THR A 289 1.65 -6.39 -21.08
N ARG A 290 2.19 -7.50 -21.60
CA ARG A 290 3.40 -7.55 -22.41
C ARG A 290 3.22 -6.68 -23.66
N LYS A 291 4.15 -5.76 -23.91
CA LYS A 291 4.47 -5.34 -25.27
C LYS A 291 5.95 -5.63 -25.49
N ARG A 292 6.19 -6.63 -26.34
CA ARG A 292 7.50 -7.04 -26.84
C ARG A 292 7.91 -5.94 -27.83
N GLU A 293 8.76 -5.02 -27.41
CA GLU A 293 9.41 -4.10 -28.33
C GLU A 293 10.74 -4.73 -28.76
N GLN A 294 10.81 -5.06 -30.05
CA GLN A 294 12.03 -5.41 -30.74
C GLN A 294 12.91 -4.16 -30.76
N MET A 295 14.06 -4.23 -30.10
CA MET A 295 15.14 -3.26 -30.28
C MET A 295 15.76 -3.50 -31.66
N PRO A 296 16.03 -2.45 -32.45
CA PRO A 296 17.02 -2.50 -33.49
C PRO A 296 18.42 -2.47 -32.87
N GLU A 297 19.28 -3.33 -33.40
CA GLU A 297 20.69 -3.48 -33.13
C GLU A 297 21.46 -2.44 -33.95
N GLU A 298 22.19 -1.52 -33.32
CA GLU A 298 23.29 -0.78 -33.95
C GLU A 298 24.20 -0.15 -32.88
N ALA A 299 25.50 -0.40 -33.01
CA ALA A 299 26.60 0.05 -32.15
C ALA A 299 27.26 1.34 -32.75
N PRO A 300 28.11 2.07 -32.01
CA PRO A 300 28.29 3.51 -32.15
C PRO A 300 29.46 3.93 -33.04
N GLU A 301 29.39 5.14 -33.60
CA GLU A 301 30.54 5.88 -34.13
C GLU A 301 30.61 7.31 -33.59
N ASP A 302 31.81 7.64 -33.14
CA ASP A 302 32.52 8.91 -33.09
C ASP A 302 32.07 10.11 -32.24
N MET A 303 33.00 10.46 -31.32
CA MET A 303 33.20 11.76 -30.65
C MET A 303 33.67 12.84 -31.65
N PRO A 304 33.62 14.13 -31.26
CA PRO A 304 34.88 14.74 -30.79
C PRO A 304 34.76 15.70 -29.59
N GLU A 305 35.94 15.93 -28.99
CA GLU A 305 36.31 16.84 -27.90
C GLU A 305 36.18 18.33 -28.23
N GLU A 306 36.01 19.18 -27.21
CA GLU A 306 36.72 20.47 -26.98
C GLU A 306 36.31 21.04 -25.60
N VAL A 307 37.19 21.05 -24.59
CA VAL A 307 38.08 22.14 -24.13
C VAL A 307 37.37 23.41 -23.63
N HIS A 308 37.45 23.66 -22.31
CA HIS A 308 37.88 24.97 -21.79
C HIS A 308 38.42 24.84 -20.36
N ALA A 309 39.66 25.28 -20.18
CA ALA A 309 40.39 25.38 -18.93
C ALA A 309 40.21 26.76 -18.27
N ASP A 310 40.49 26.77 -16.96
CA ASP A 310 41.32 27.76 -16.26
C ASP A 310 40.70 29.09 -15.74
N MET A 311 40.53 29.24 -14.40
CA MET A 311 41.59 29.69 -13.45
C MET A 311 41.10 30.47 -12.21
N HIS A 312 41.73 30.11 -11.08
CA HIS A 312 42.15 30.90 -9.91
C HIS A 312 41.22 31.19 -8.71
N GLY A 313 41.73 30.80 -7.51
CA GLY A 313 41.46 31.46 -6.24
C GLY A 313 41.69 30.59 -4.99
N GLU A 314 42.94 30.23 -4.69
CA GLU A 314 43.34 29.55 -3.45
C GLU A 314 43.25 30.45 -2.19
N ALA A 315 43.15 29.76 -1.04
CA ALA A 315 43.53 30.19 0.30
C ALA A 315 42.54 31.03 1.12
N GLN A 316 41.50 30.37 1.65
CA GLN A 316 41.17 30.49 3.08
C GLN A 316 41.02 29.09 3.67
N SER A 317 42.06 28.70 4.40
CA SER A 317 42.30 27.40 5.01
C SER A 317 41.58 27.26 6.36
N GLU A 318 41.40 25.99 6.72
CA GLU A 318 41.31 25.47 8.09
C GLU A 318 39.96 25.63 8.80
N VAL A 319 39.11 24.58 8.64
CA VAL A 319 38.35 23.88 9.72
C VAL A 319 37.33 22.86 9.14
N GLN A 320 37.16 22.74 7.81
CA GLN A 320 36.26 21.73 7.20
C GLN A 320 36.99 20.92 6.13
N GLY A 321 37.44 19.71 6.45
CA GLY A 321 38.14 18.89 5.48
C GLY A 321 38.72 17.59 6.02
N GLU A 322 37.96 16.80 6.78
CA GLU A 322 38.18 15.36 6.74
C GLU A 322 37.47 14.80 5.49
N VAL A 323 38.21 14.96 4.39
CA VAL A 323 38.34 14.08 3.23
C VAL A 323 37.13 13.21 2.90
N LEU A 324 36.46 13.65 1.84
CA LEU A 324 35.77 12.82 0.85
C LEU A 324 36.62 11.57 0.55
N ASP A 325 36.30 10.45 1.19
CA ASP A 325 36.78 9.15 0.72
C ASP A 325 36.11 8.95 -0.64
N GLU A 326 36.88 9.15 -1.72
CA GLU A 326 36.46 8.86 -3.08
C GLU A 326 35.89 7.45 -3.10
N MET A 327 34.59 7.39 -3.30
CA MET A 327 33.88 6.14 -3.51
C MET A 327 34.42 5.55 -4.82
N PRO A 328 35.10 4.38 -4.82
CA PRO A 328 35.68 3.83 -6.04
C PRO A 328 34.62 3.72 -7.14
N GLU A 329 35.03 3.96 -8.39
CA GLU A 329 34.14 3.91 -9.56
C GLU A 329 33.48 2.53 -9.77
N GLU A 330 34.01 1.48 -9.14
CA GLU A 330 33.56 0.10 -9.28
C GLU A 330 32.43 -0.29 -8.32
N ILE A 331 31.42 -0.95 -8.87
CA ILE A 331 30.29 -1.53 -8.14
C ILE A 331 30.77 -2.78 -7.40
N LEU A 332 30.52 -2.86 -6.09
CA LEU A 332 30.85 -4.05 -5.29
C LEU A 332 29.86 -5.19 -5.58
N PHE A 333 30.36 -6.31 -6.12
CA PHE A 333 29.59 -7.54 -6.25
C PHE A 333 29.96 -8.51 -5.12
N LEU A 334 29.03 -8.74 -4.19
CA LEU A 334 29.25 -9.58 -3.01
C LEU A 334 28.43 -10.85 -3.08
N SER A 335 29.12 -11.96 -3.32
CA SER A 335 28.56 -13.30 -3.30
C SER A 335 28.07 -13.72 -1.90
N ARG A 336 27.30 -14.81 -1.84
CA ARG A 336 26.83 -15.42 -0.59
C ARG A 336 27.94 -15.66 0.43
N SER A 337 29.07 -16.22 0.01
CA SER A 337 30.19 -16.52 0.91
C SER A 337 30.85 -15.26 1.46
N GLN A 338 31.03 -14.23 0.62
CA GLN A 338 31.57 -12.93 1.03
C GLN A 338 30.62 -12.23 2.01
N VAL A 339 29.31 -12.21 1.72
CA VAL A 339 28.30 -11.69 2.66
C VAL A 339 28.36 -12.44 3.99
N GLY A 340 28.41 -13.78 3.96
CA GLY A 340 28.51 -14.60 5.18
C GLY A 340 29.77 -14.33 6.02
N ALA A 341 30.90 -14.04 5.39
CA ALA A 341 32.14 -13.67 6.07
C ALA A 341 32.12 -12.23 6.64
N LEU A 342 31.38 -11.33 6.00
CA LEU A 342 31.32 -9.91 6.36
C LEU A 342 30.16 -9.58 7.32
N PHE A 343 29.12 -10.41 7.39
CA PHE A 343 27.91 -10.14 8.15
C PHE A 343 27.74 -11.15 9.30
N ASP A 344 28.69 -11.16 10.22
CA ASP A 344 28.60 -11.98 11.44
C ASP A 344 27.40 -11.57 12.34
N PRO A 345 26.98 -12.42 13.29
CA PRO A 345 25.82 -12.14 14.14
C PRO A 345 25.88 -10.80 14.89
N ASP A 346 27.06 -10.41 15.37
CA ASP A 346 27.24 -9.15 16.13
C ASP A 346 27.05 -7.94 15.20
N THR A 347 27.66 -7.98 14.02
CA THR A 347 27.45 -6.95 12.97
C THR A 347 25.99 -6.88 12.55
N ALA A 348 25.32 -8.03 12.47
CA ALA A 348 23.91 -8.08 12.15
C ALA A 348 23.07 -7.40 13.24
N ILE A 349 23.28 -7.71 14.52
CA ILE A 349 22.56 -7.07 15.65
C ILE A 349 22.79 -5.56 15.68
N ASP A 350 24.04 -5.10 15.53
CA ASP A 350 24.35 -3.67 15.50
C ASP A 350 23.70 -2.97 14.29
N SER A 351 23.64 -3.63 13.13
CA SER A 351 22.90 -3.09 11.99
C SER A 351 21.41 -2.93 12.29
N GLN A 352 20.81 -3.85 13.05
CA GLN A 352 19.40 -3.76 13.41
C GLN A 352 19.16 -2.66 14.46
N ARG A 353 20.11 -2.41 15.37
CA ARG A 353 20.05 -1.23 16.26
C ARG A 353 20.01 0.06 15.46
N VAL A 354 20.83 0.18 14.41
CA VAL A 354 20.81 1.33 13.49
C VAL A 354 19.47 1.44 12.77
N ALA A 355 18.94 0.33 12.23
CA ALA A 355 17.65 0.33 11.53
C ALA A 355 16.49 0.80 12.41
N PHE A 356 16.36 0.23 13.61
CA PHE A 356 15.27 0.55 14.52
C PHE A 356 15.44 1.92 15.18
N ALA A 357 16.67 2.37 15.44
CA ALA A 357 16.92 3.74 15.86
C ALA A 357 16.53 4.76 14.77
N ALA A 358 16.79 4.46 13.49
CA ALA A 358 16.39 5.31 12.37
C ALA A 358 14.87 5.38 12.20
N LEU A 359 14.18 4.25 12.37
CA LEU A 359 12.70 4.20 12.42
C LEU A 359 12.16 5.01 13.60
N GLY A 360 12.67 4.76 14.80
CA GLY A 360 12.28 5.50 16.01
C GLY A 360 12.51 7.00 15.84
N ASN A 361 13.67 7.43 15.34
CA ASN A 361 13.97 8.84 15.12
C ASN A 361 13.22 9.48 13.94
N GLY A 362 12.49 8.70 13.14
CA GLY A 362 11.77 9.20 11.97
C GLY A 362 12.68 9.66 10.83
N THR A 363 13.92 9.17 10.79
CA THR A 363 14.87 9.50 9.71
C THR A 363 14.78 8.52 8.53
N ALA A 364 14.24 7.32 8.77
CA ALA A 364 14.12 6.28 7.76
C ALA A 364 12.90 6.49 6.85
N GLU A 365 13.08 6.19 5.57
CA GLU A 365 12.01 6.08 4.59
C GLU A 365 11.65 4.60 4.39
N LEU A 366 10.40 4.26 4.72
CA LEU A 366 9.84 2.92 4.60
C LEU A 366 8.62 2.91 3.64
N PRO A 367 8.84 2.88 2.32
CA PRO A 367 7.81 2.55 1.34
C PRO A 367 7.20 1.16 1.54
N ASN A 368 5.97 0.98 1.06
CA ASN A 368 5.33 -0.33 1.00
C ASN A 368 6.12 -1.29 0.08
N LYS A 369 6.26 -2.55 0.50
CA LYS A 369 6.82 -3.61 -0.35
C LYS A 369 5.91 -3.87 -1.55
N ILE A 370 6.51 -4.07 -2.72
CA ILE A 370 5.82 -4.61 -3.90
C ILE A 370 5.78 -6.12 -3.73
N HIS A 371 4.61 -6.70 -3.92
CA HIS A 371 4.40 -8.15 -3.89
C HIS A 371 3.46 -8.51 -5.02
N TYR A 372 3.88 -9.39 -5.93
CA TYR A 372 3.00 -9.85 -7.02
C TYR A 372 3.19 -11.34 -7.30
N SER A 373 2.07 -12.05 -7.45
CA SER A 373 2.06 -13.44 -7.88
C SER A 373 2.22 -13.51 -9.40
N SER A 374 3.20 -14.27 -9.85
CA SER A 374 3.47 -14.56 -11.25
C SER A 374 2.35 -15.42 -11.83
N ARG A 375 1.75 -14.95 -12.93
CA ARG A 375 0.78 -15.71 -13.71
C ARG A 375 1.39 -16.87 -14.51
N PHE A 376 2.72 -16.96 -14.57
CA PHE A 376 3.40 -17.91 -15.45
C PHE A 376 3.71 -19.24 -14.77
N ASP A 377 4.01 -19.20 -13.47
CA ASP A 377 4.63 -20.33 -12.77
C ASP A 377 4.28 -20.39 -11.27
N GLY A 378 3.34 -19.55 -10.80
CA GLY A 378 2.94 -19.51 -9.39
C GLY A 378 4.01 -18.92 -8.46
N SER A 379 5.15 -18.47 -8.98
CA SER A 379 6.16 -17.78 -8.19
C SER A 379 5.63 -16.45 -7.65
N ILE A 380 6.21 -15.97 -6.56
CA ILE A 380 5.82 -14.71 -5.95
C ILE A 380 7.02 -13.79 -5.91
N VAL A 381 6.95 -12.68 -6.63
CA VAL A 381 8.04 -11.70 -6.72
C VAL A 381 7.81 -10.59 -5.70
N PHE A 382 8.88 -10.20 -5.03
CA PHE A 382 8.87 -9.13 -4.05
C PHE A 382 9.97 -8.09 -4.29
N CYS A 383 9.66 -6.84 -3.94
CA CYS A 383 10.62 -5.74 -3.95
C CYS A 383 10.43 -4.86 -2.73
N TYR A 384 11.50 -4.65 -1.97
CA TYR A 384 11.58 -3.68 -0.89
C TYR A 384 12.43 -2.52 -1.38
N ALA A 385 12.02 -1.28 -1.17
CA ALA A 385 12.85 -0.11 -1.35
C ALA A 385 12.84 0.69 -0.05
N SER A 386 13.99 1.17 0.41
CA SER A 386 14.09 1.92 1.66
C SER A 386 15.37 2.76 1.74
N ARG A 387 15.40 3.69 2.70
CA ARG A 387 16.55 4.55 3.00
C ARG A 387 16.61 4.77 4.51
N LEU A 388 17.80 4.71 5.12
CA LEU A 388 17.95 4.87 6.58
C LEU A 388 17.92 6.33 7.02
N SER A 389 18.53 7.19 6.22
CA SER A 389 18.64 8.64 6.41
C SER A 389 19.06 9.33 5.11
N ALA A 390 19.06 10.66 5.11
CA ALA A 390 19.58 11.48 4.02
C ALA A 390 21.03 11.14 3.63
N ASP A 391 21.85 10.68 4.58
CA ASP A 391 23.28 10.38 4.35
C ASP A 391 23.53 8.96 3.84
N THR A 392 22.49 8.12 3.81
CA THR A 392 22.56 6.77 3.24
C THR A 392 21.84 6.73 1.92
N GLY A 393 22.39 6.03 0.94
CA GLY A 393 21.70 5.88 -0.34
C GLY A 393 20.59 4.85 -0.28
N ALA A 394 19.70 4.90 -1.28
CA ALA A 394 18.56 3.99 -1.37
C ALA A 394 19.03 2.54 -1.53
N VAL A 395 18.35 1.64 -0.82
CA VAL A 395 18.59 0.20 -0.90
C VAL A 395 17.32 -0.48 -1.39
N SER A 396 17.49 -1.38 -2.35
CA SER A 396 16.41 -2.22 -2.84
C SER A 396 16.74 -3.70 -2.68
N LYS A 397 15.83 -4.46 -2.08
CA LYS A 397 15.88 -5.92 -2.06
C LYS A 397 14.84 -6.45 -3.03
N PHE A 398 15.31 -7.11 -4.09
CA PHE A 398 14.46 -7.72 -5.09
C PHE A 398 14.63 -9.23 -5.06
N GLY A 399 13.54 -9.98 -5.07
CA GLY A 399 13.60 -11.43 -5.00
C GLY A 399 12.32 -12.12 -5.41
N SER A 400 12.36 -13.44 -5.33
CA SER A 400 11.25 -14.31 -5.69
C SER A 400 11.16 -15.50 -4.74
N VAL A 401 9.92 -15.92 -4.49
CA VAL A 401 9.57 -17.18 -3.85
C VAL A 401 9.11 -18.15 -4.94
N ASN A 402 9.78 -19.29 -5.07
CA ASN A 402 9.53 -20.29 -6.10
C ASN A 402 9.34 -21.66 -5.43
N GLU A 403 8.11 -22.04 -5.11
CA GLU A 403 7.81 -23.28 -4.37
C GLU A 403 8.32 -24.55 -5.08
N GLY A 404 8.31 -24.55 -6.42
CA GLY A 404 8.83 -25.65 -7.24
C GLY A 404 10.33 -25.90 -7.11
N ASN A 405 11.09 -25.03 -6.44
CA ASN A 405 12.53 -25.25 -6.20
C ASN A 405 12.79 -26.42 -5.27
N THR A 406 11.86 -26.75 -4.36
CA THR A 406 11.99 -27.91 -3.47
C THR A 406 12.20 -29.21 -4.26
N ALA A 407 11.43 -29.42 -5.33
CA ALA A 407 11.55 -30.59 -6.21
C ALA A 407 12.89 -30.62 -6.98
N ARG A 408 13.61 -29.50 -7.02
CA ARG A 408 14.92 -29.34 -7.69
C ARG A 408 16.08 -29.33 -6.70
N GLY A 409 15.83 -29.51 -5.40
CA GLY A 409 16.85 -29.41 -4.35
C GLY A 409 17.40 -27.99 -4.16
N LEU A 410 16.66 -26.96 -4.57
CA LEU A 410 17.06 -25.55 -4.44
C LEU A 410 16.27 -24.85 -3.33
N PRO A 411 16.80 -23.77 -2.72
CA PRO A 411 16.03 -22.92 -1.82
C PRO A 411 14.81 -22.31 -2.50
N ASN A 412 13.69 -22.21 -1.79
CA ASN A 412 12.47 -21.59 -2.34
C ASN A 412 12.58 -20.06 -2.43
N ILE A 413 13.53 -19.41 -1.75
CA ILE A 413 13.65 -17.95 -1.70
C ILE A 413 15.03 -17.51 -2.17
N HIS A 414 15.04 -16.68 -3.22
CA HIS A 414 16.24 -16.03 -3.73
C HIS A 414 16.02 -14.51 -3.77
N ALA A 415 17.02 -13.75 -3.32
CA ALA A 415 16.98 -12.30 -3.38
C ALA A 415 18.36 -11.72 -3.68
N LEU A 416 18.36 -10.53 -4.28
CA LEU A 416 19.50 -9.65 -4.45
C LEU A 416 19.21 -8.33 -3.74
N ILE A 417 20.24 -7.75 -3.14
CA ILE A 417 20.18 -6.40 -2.59
C ILE A 417 21.05 -5.50 -3.45
N THR A 418 20.49 -4.36 -3.86
CA THR A 418 21.16 -3.30 -4.60
C THR A 418 21.22 -2.05 -3.75
N VAL A 419 22.36 -1.37 -3.76
CA VAL A 419 22.60 -0.16 -2.98
C VAL A 419 23.04 0.95 -3.91
N LEU A 420 22.47 2.14 -3.74
CA LEU A 420 22.82 3.34 -4.50
C LEU A 420 23.62 4.32 -3.63
N ASP A 421 24.32 5.23 -4.28
CA ASP A 421 25.00 6.35 -3.63
C ASP A 421 23.98 7.45 -3.24
N PRO A 422 24.03 7.98 -2.01
CA PRO A 422 23.08 8.99 -1.53
C PRO A 422 23.07 10.30 -2.31
N LYS A 423 24.18 10.68 -2.96
CA LYS A 423 24.36 11.99 -3.62
C LYS A 423 24.11 11.91 -5.12
N THR A 424 24.65 10.88 -5.78
CA THR A 424 24.69 10.73 -7.23
C THR A 424 23.65 9.74 -7.76
N GLY A 425 23.14 8.84 -6.90
CA GLY A 425 22.28 7.73 -7.31
C GLY A 425 22.99 6.63 -8.10
N ARG A 426 24.33 6.70 -8.27
CA ARG A 426 25.11 5.64 -8.92
C ARG A 426 25.04 4.35 -8.10
N PRO A 427 25.03 3.16 -8.73
CA PRO A 427 25.10 1.90 -8.00
C PRO A 427 26.41 1.78 -7.23
N VAL A 428 26.31 1.29 -5.99
CA VAL A 428 27.42 1.11 -5.05
C VAL A 428 27.71 -0.37 -4.82
N ALA A 429 26.67 -1.20 -4.70
CA ALA A 429 26.84 -2.62 -4.49
C ALA A 429 25.64 -3.44 -4.97
N VAL A 430 25.92 -4.69 -5.34
CA VAL A 430 24.95 -5.77 -5.53
C VAL A 430 25.40 -6.95 -4.66
N MET A 431 24.53 -7.48 -3.81
CA MET A 431 24.89 -8.56 -2.88
C MET A 431 23.79 -9.62 -2.72
N ASP A 432 24.18 -10.82 -2.27
CA ASP A 432 23.24 -11.92 -1.95
C ASP A 432 22.26 -11.50 -0.85
N GLY A 433 20.98 -11.39 -1.21
CA GLY A 433 19.91 -10.95 -0.31
C GLY A 433 19.34 -12.07 0.56
N THR A 434 19.55 -13.34 0.20
CA THR A 434 19.07 -14.50 0.96
C THR A 434 19.81 -14.61 2.31
N THR A 435 21.13 -14.48 2.28
CA THR A 435 22.00 -14.53 3.46
C THR A 435 21.76 -13.32 4.35
N VAL A 436 21.73 -12.12 3.77
CA VAL A 436 21.34 -10.90 4.49
C VAL A 436 19.99 -11.06 5.18
N THR A 437 18.96 -11.53 4.45
CA THR A 437 17.61 -11.72 5.00
C THR A 437 17.60 -12.70 6.18
N THR A 438 18.37 -13.78 6.09
CA THR A 438 18.45 -14.77 7.17
C THR A 438 19.00 -14.14 8.45
N LEU A 439 20.15 -13.49 8.33
CA LEU A 439 20.88 -12.94 9.46
C LEU A 439 20.18 -11.72 10.05
N ARG A 440 19.70 -10.78 9.21
CA ARG A 440 19.04 -9.56 9.67
C ARG A 440 17.71 -9.83 10.37
N THR A 441 16.97 -10.86 9.93
CA THR A 441 15.69 -11.23 10.58
C THR A 441 15.94 -11.75 11.98
N ALA A 442 16.86 -12.70 12.14
CA ALA A 442 17.26 -13.23 13.44
C ALA A 442 17.87 -12.15 14.35
N ALA A 443 18.70 -11.27 13.80
CA ALA A 443 19.28 -10.15 14.53
C ALA A 443 18.23 -9.13 15.01
N GLY A 444 17.17 -8.89 14.21
CA GLY A 444 16.07 -8.00 14.60
C GLY A 444 15.29 -8.58 15.78
N SER A 445 15.03 -9.89 15.76
CA SER A 445 14.45 -10.61 16.88
C SER A 445 15.36 -10.62 18.11
N ALA A 446 16.66 -10.79 17.94
CA ALA A 446 17.62 -10.72 19.04
C ALA A 446 17.64 -9.32 19.68
N LEU A 447 17.61 -8.24 18.88
CA LEU A 447 17.47 -6.89 19.41
C LEU A 447 16.14 -6.71 20.18
N ALA A 448 15.03 -7.24 19.65
CA ALA A 448 13.76 -7.21 20.36
C ALA A 448 13.84 -7.96 21.69
N VAL A 449 14.44 -9.15 21.71
CA VAL A 449 14.67 -9.90 22.95
C VAL A 449 15.56 -9.10 23.91
N ASP A 450 16.60 -8.44 23.40
CA ASP A 450 17.51 -7.61 24.21
C ASP A 450 16.77 -6.46 24.92
N ALA A 451 15.83 -5.83 24.22
CA ALA A 451 15.03 -4.73 24.74
C ALA A 451 13.82 -5.16 25.60
N LEU A 452 13.26 -6.35 25.35
CA LEU A 452 11.93 -6.73 25.87
C LEU A 452 11.96 -7.88 26.88
N ALA A 453 12.92 -8.80 26.77
CA ALA A 453 13.02 -9.94 27.68
C ALA A 453 13.66 -9.54 28.99
N ARG A 454 13.28 -10.25 30.06
CA ARG A 454 13.90 -10.05 31.37
C ARG A 454 15.43 -10.20 31.28
N PRO A 455 16.21 -9.44 32.07
CA PRO A 455 17.66 -9.57 32.08
C PRO A 455 18.15 -10.98 32.47
N ASP A 456 17.36 -11.71 33.27
CA ASP A 456 17.65 -13.07 33.74
C ASP A 456 17.06 -14.18 32.85
N ALA A 457 16.58 -13.84 31.64
CA ALA A 457 16.00 -14.80 30.72
C ALA A 457 17.05 -15.76 30.14
N THR A 458 17.11 -16.98 30.68
CA THR A 458 18.09 -18.02 30.29
C THR A 458 17.53 -19.22 29.51
N ARG A 459 16.22 -19.34 29.29
CA ARG A 459 15.61 -20.52 28.65
C ARG A 459 14.85 -20.12 27.39
N LEU A 460 15.23 -20.69 26.26
CA LEU A 460 14.66 -20.39 24.95
C LEU A 460 13.88 -21.59 24.41
N ALA A 461 12.63 -21.37 24.04
CA ALA A 461 11.86 -22.29 23.20
C ALA A 461 11.88 -21.81 21.75
N VAL A 462 12.12 -22.72 20.81
CA VAL A 462 12.03 -22.43 19.37
C VAL A 462 11.02 -23.34 18.72
N ILE A 463 9.99 -22.73 18.15
CA ILE A 463 8.93 -23.41 17.42
C ILE A 463 9.23 -23.27 15.93
N GLY A 464 9.68 -24.36 15.33
CA GLY A 464 10.26 -24.43 14.00
C GLY A 464 11.67 -25.03 14.04
N SER A 465 12.07 -25.70 12.96
CA SER A 465 13.39 -26.33 12.80
C SER A 465 13.99 -26.00 11.43
N GLY A 466 13.65 -24.83 10.87
CA GLY A 466 14.16 -24.34 9.58
C GLY A 466 15.40 -23.46 9.70
N VAL A 467 15.71 -22.74 8.62
CA VAL A 467 16.84 -21.80 8.55
C VAL A 467 16.70 -20.66 9.57
N GLN A 468 15.50 -20.06 9.66
CA GLN A 468 15.24 -18.96 10.61
C GLN A 468 15.35 -19.44 12.06
N ALA A 469 14.81 -20.62 12.40
CA ALA A 469 14.90 -21.18 13.75
C ALA A 469 16.36 -21.27 14.23
N ARG A 470 17.25 -21.84 13.43
CA ARG A 470 18.69 -21.93 13.74
C ARG A 470 19.35 -20.56 13.87
N ALA A 471 19.07 -19.65 12.94
CA ALA A 471 19.62 -18.30 12.98
C ALA A 471 19.16 -17.54 14.24
N HIS A 472 17.91 -17.71 14.68
CA HIS A 472 17.37 -17.09 15.88
C HIS A 472 18.04 -17.62 17.15
N VAL A 473 18.29 -18.93 17.25
CA VAL A 473 19.05 -19.48 18.40
C VAL A 473 20.42 -18.81 18.48
N ARG A 474 21.17 -18.79 17.37
CA ARG A 474 22.51 -18.17 17.31
C ARG A 474 22.48 -16.69 17.69
N ALA A 475 21.53 -15.92 17.15
CA ALA A 475 21.44 -14.49 17.41
C ALA A 475 20.99 -14.17 18.86
N ILE A 476 20.02 -14.91 19.40
CA ILE A 476 19.53 -14.71 20.77
C ILE A 476 20.60 -15.08 21.79
N ALA A 477 21.40 -16.11 21.53
CA ALA A 477 22.54 -16.48 22.38
C ALA A 477 23.59 -15.36 22.50
N ARG A 478 23.67 -14.42 21.54
CA ARG A 478 24.57 -13.25 21.62
C ARG A 478 24.10 -12.18 22.60
N VAL A 479 22.79 -12.08 22.82
CA VAL A 479 22.18 -11.02 23.65
C VAL A 479 21.68 -11.54 25.00
N ARG A 480 21.60 -12.87 25.19
CA ARG A 480 21.17 -13.50 26.44
C ARG A 480 22.05 -14.68 26.77
N ALA A 481 22.42 -14.78 28.05
CA ALA A 481 23.16 -15.92 28.60
C ALA A 481 22.24 -17.14 28.74
N LEU A 482 21.95 -17.78 27.62
CA LEU A 482 21.10 -18.97 27.59
C LEU A 482 21.77 -20.13 28.34
N ARG A 483 20.96 -20.90 29.07
CA ARG A 483 21.35 -22.17 29.70
C ARG A 483 20.77 -23.35 28.93
N SER A 484 19.56 -23.20 28.38
CA SER A 484 18.92 -24.24 27.60
C SER A 484 18.09 -23.71 26.44
N VAL A 485 18.01 -24.54 25.39
CA VAL A 485 17.22 -24.33 24.17
C VAL A 485 16.40 -25.58 23.90
N ARG A 486 15.07 -25.45 23.82
CA ARG A 486 14.17 -26.51 23.39
C ARG A 486 13.63 -26.22 21.99
N ILE A 487 13.75 -27.19 21.09
CA ILE A 487 13.30 -27.04 19.70
C ILE A 487 12.15 -28.00 19.44
N TRP A 488 11.07 -27.48 18.86
CA TRP A 488 9.98 -28.30 18.37
C TRP A 488 9.61 -27.98 16.93
N SER A 489 9.29 -29.01 16.15
CA SER A 489 8.66 -28.90 14.83
C SER A 489 7.89 -30.20 14.56
N PRO A 490 6.86 -30.21 13.68
CA PRO A 490 6.03 -31.40 13.48
C PRO A 490 6.83 -32.62 13.01
N THR A 491 7.82 -32.44 12.13
CA THR A 491 8.70 -33.51 11.63
C THR A 491 9.79 -33.86 12.65
N PRO A 492 9.81 -35.07 13.24
CA PRO A 492 10.81 -35.49 14.23
C PRO A 492 12.25 -35.42 13.73
N GLU A 493 12.48 -35.89 12.52
CA GLU A 493 13.80 -35.96 11.90
C GLU A 493 14.41 -34.56 11.78
N HIS A 494 13.60 -33.56 11.38
CA HIS A 494 14.05 -32.18 11.24
C HIS A 494 14.40 -31.52 12.58
N ARG A 495 13.59 -31.70 13.63
CA ARG A 495 13.89 -31.12 14.96
C ARG A 495 15.08 -31.81 15.63
N LEU A 496 15.24 -33.12 15.48
CA LEU A 496 16.39 -33.86 15.99
C LEU A 496 17.69 -33.40 15.31
N ALA A 497 17.68 -33.26 13.99
CA ALA A 497 18.84 -32.76 13.24
C ALA A 497 19.20 -31.32 13.62
N ALA A 498 18.20 -30.43 13.76
CA ALA A 498 18.41 -29.05 14.19
C ALA A 498 19.00 -28.96 15.61
N ALA A 499 18.46 -29.75 16.55
CA ALA A 499 18.97 -29.79 17.91
C ALA A 499 20.40 -30.34 17.98
N ALA A 500 20.71 -31.41 17.25
CA ALA A 500 22.06 -31.97 17.21
C ALA A 500 23.09 -30.99 16.61
N GLU A 501 22.75 -30.29 15.53
CA GLU A 501 23.60 -29.26 14.93
C GLU A 501 23.91 -28.14 15.93
N LEU A 502 22.86 -27.59 16.55
CA LEU A 502 23.01 -26.49 17.50
C LEU A 502 23.68 -26.92 18.81
N ALA A 503 23.45 -28.16 19.26
CA ALA A 503 24.16 -28.73 20.42
C ALA A 503 25.66 -28.88 20.16
N ALA A 504 26.05 -29.28 18.94
CA ALA A 504 27.46 -29.38 18.58
C ALA A 504 28.16 -28.02 18.55
N GLU A 505 27.44 -26.97 18.15
CA GLU A 505 27.94 -25.60 18.08
C GLU A 505 27.96 -24.91 19.45
N LEU A 506 26.83 -24.95 20.17
CA LEU A 506 26.58 -24.17 21.39
C LEU A 506 26.81 -24.96 22.68
N GLY A 507 26.89 -26.29 22.61
CA GLY A 507 27.21 -27.14 23.76
C GLY A 507 28.62 -26.90 24.28
N ILE A 508 29.54 -26.42 23.44
CA ILE A 508 30.88 -25.97 23.83
C ILE A 508 30.79 -24.74 24.75
N GLU A 509 29.77 -23.91 24.57
CA GLU A 509 29.47 -22.74 25.41
C GLU A 509 28.65 -23.11 26.66
N GLY A 510 28.37 -24.39 26.89
CA GLY A 510 27.60 -24.88 28.04
C GLY A 510 26.09 -24.72 27.90
N ILE A 511 25.59 -24.46 26.69
CA ILE A 511 24.15 -24.34 26.41
C ILE A 511 23.59 -25.72 26.07
N GLU A 512 22.62 -26.19 26.85
CA GLU A 512 21.92 -27.45 26.59
C GLU A 512 20.90 -27.27 25.46
N VAL A 513 21.00 -28.06 24.39
CA VAL A 513 20.04 -27.99 23.27
C VAL A 513 19.37 -29.34 23.09
N GLU A 514 18.03 -29.36 23.16
CA GLU A 514 17.24 -30.58 23.06
C GLU A 514 16.03 -30.43 22.12
N ALA A 515 15.60 -31.56 21.54
CA ALA A 515 14.38 -31.63 20.76
C ALA A 515 13.21 -32.01 21.67
N ALA A 516 12.22 -31.12 21.80
CA ALA A 516 11.02 -31.38 22.59
C ALA A 516 10.06 -32.36 21.87
N ALA A 517 9.28 -33.09 22.65
CA ALA A 517 8.28 -34.03 22.14
C ALA A 517 7.06 -33.28 21.57
N THR A 518 6.57 -32.26 22.29
CA THR A 518 5.44 -31.41 21.88
C THR A 518 5.80 -29.92 21.90
N ALA A 519 4.99 -29.10 21.23
CA ALA A 519 5.14 -27.64 21.27
C ALA A 519 4.91 -27.09 22.69
N GLU A 520 3.96 -27.67 23.42
CA GLU A 520 3.68 -27.32 24.81
C GLU A 520 4.88 -27.61 25.73
N ASP A 521 5.51 -28.78 25.59
CA ASP A 521 6.71 -29.14 26.37
C ASP A 521 7.89 -28.19 26.10
N ALA A 522 8.00 -27.67 24.88
CA ALA A 522 9.00 -26.67 24.55
C ALA A 522 8.72 -25.33 25.26
N VAL A 523 7.45 -24.93 25.36
CA VAL A 523 7.02 -23.59 25.81
C VAL A 523 6.82 -23.47 27.32
N ALA A 524 6.38 -24.52 28.00
CA ALA A 524 5.80 -24.46 29.35
C ALA A 524 6.66 -23.76 30.44
N ASP A 525 7.99 -23.82 30.34
CA ASP A 525 8.92 -23.18 31.29
C ASP A 525 9.86 -22.17 30.61
N ALA A 526 9.58 -21.79 29.36
CA ALA A 526 10.44 -20.92 28.57
C ALA A 526 10.37 -19.47 29.05
N HIS A 527 11.53 -18.79 29.07
CA HIS A 527 11.56 -17.33 29.30
C HIS A 527 11.37 -16.55 28.00
N ILE A 528 11.81 -17.15 26.88
CA ILE A 528 11.69 -16.59 25.53
C ILE A 528 11.12 -17.69 24.64
N VAL A 529 10.13 -17.35 23.82
CA VAL A 529 9.56 -18.24 22.80
C VAL A 529 9.77 -17.59 21.44
N ALA A 530 10.48 -18.24 20.53
CA ALA A 530 10.65 -17.80 19.15
C ALA A 530 9.88 -18.72 18.20
N ALA A 531 8.80 -18.21 17.61
CA ALA A 531 8.04 -18.88 16.56
C ALA A 531 8.62 -18.52 15.19
N CYS A 532 9.13 -19.53 14.49
CA CYS A 532 9.86 -19.45 13.22
C CYS A 532 9.31 -20.48 12.22
N THR A 533 7.99 -20.45 12.02
CA THR A 533 7.23 -21.40 11.19
C THR A 533 6.58 -20.72 9.99
N LEU A 534 5.92 -21.49 9.14
CA LEU A 534 5.03 -20.97 8.08
C LEU A 534 3.57 -21.35 8.36
N SER A 535 3.23 -21.62 9.63
CA SER A 535 1.91 -22.14 10.01
C SER A 535 0.78 -21.15 9.70
N GLU A 536 -0.35 -21.69 9.24
CA GLU A 536 -1.61 -20.95 9.09
C GLU A 536 -2.51 -21.10 10.31
N GLU A 537 -2.19 -22.04 11.20
CA GLU A 537 -2.89 -22.33 12.45
C GLU A 537 -1.96 -22.09 13.66
N PRO A 538 -2.45 -21.56 14.79
CA PRO A 538 -1.65 -21.32 15.98
C PRO A 538 -0.87 -22.55 16.45
N VAL A 539 0.43 -22.37 16.67
CA VAL A 539 1.35 -23.40 17.21
C VAL A 539 1.93 -23.04 18.58
N VAL A 540 1.76 -21.78 19.01
CA VAL A 540 2.05 -21.30 20.36
C VAL A 540 0.73 -20.81 20.96
N LEU A 541 0.28 -21.46 22.03
CA LEU A 541 -0.94 -21.08 22.71
C LEU A 541 -0.63 -20.22 23.94
N GLY A 542 -1.40 -19.15 24.12
CA GLY A 542 -1.22 -18.25 25.24
C GLY A 542 -1.37 -18.94 26.58
N ALA A 543 -2.18 -20.00 26.69
CA ALA A 543 -2.36 -20.79 27.91
C ALA A 543 -1.06 -21.42 28.44
N TRP A 544 -0.12 -21.75 27.55
CA TRP A 544 1.15 -22.39 27.91
C TRP A 544 2.20 -21.41 28.43
N LEU A 545 2.02 -20.10 28.19
CA LEU A 545 3.03 -19.10 28.47
C LEU A 545 3.18 -18.86 29.98
N PRO A 546 4.38 -19.03 30.54
CA PRO A 546 4.65 -18.63 31.92
C PRO A 546 4.67 -17.10 32.04
N LYS A 547 4.53 -16.61 33.26
CA LYS A 547 4.73 -15.20 33.57
C LYS A 547 6.17 -14.76 33.22
N GLY A 548 6.32 -13.52 32.78
CA GLY A 548 7.60 -12.96 32.37
C GLY A 548 8.08 -13.40 30.98
N CYS A 549 7.29 -14.20 30.25
CA CYS A 549 7.68 -14.71 28.94
C CYS A 549 7.71 -13.60 27.88
N THR A 550 8.69 -13.67 26.97
CA THR A 550 8.74 -12.83 25.76
C THR A 550 8.55 -13.71 24.53
N VAL A 551 7.48 -13.44 23.77
CA VAL A 551 7.13 -14.19 22.56
C VAL A 551 7.55 -13.41 21.32
N VAL A 552 8.29 -14.04 20.42
CA VAL A 552 8.73 -13.49 19.14
C VAL A 552 8.05 -14.28 18.03
N SER A 553 7.20 -13.64 17.22
CA SER A 553 6.60 -14.21 16.01
C SER A 553 7.19 -13.55 14.77
N VAL A 554 7.84 -14.36 13.92
CA VAL A 554 8.50 -13.90 12.69
C VAL A 554 8.02 -14.61 11.42
N GLY A 555 7.26 -15.69 11.57
CA GLY A 555 6.69 -16.48 10.47
C GLY A 555 5.34 -15.97 9.97
N SER A 556 4.62 -15.23 10.81
CA SER A 556 3.32 -14.61 10.49
C SER A 556 3.48 -13.37 9.61
N VAL A 557 3.97 -13.51 8.38
CA VAL A 557 4.27 -12.36 7.47
C VAL A 557 3.16 -12.05 6.45
N GLU A 558 2.05 -12.78 6.54
CA GLU A 558 0.84 -12.62 5.72
C GLU A 558 -0.41 -12.73 6.62
N PRO A 559 -1.54 -12.07 6.27
CA PRO A 559 -2.74 -12.05 7.13
C PRO A 559 -3.30 -13.42 7.49
N THR A 560 -3.04 -14.43 6.65
CA THR A 560 -3.50 -15.81 6.83
C THR A 560 -2.52 -16.68 7.62
N ARG A 561 -1.27 -16.23 7.83
CA ARG A 561 -0.28 -16.99 8.62
C ARG A 561 -0.36 -16.60 10.08
N CYS A 562 -0.51 -17.61 10.94
CA CYS A 562 -0.84 -17.42 12.34
C CYS A 562 -0.04 -18.38 13.21
N GLU A 563 1.04 -17.89 13.82
CA GLU A 563 1.88 -18.72 14.70
C GLU A 563 1.38 -18.79 16.15
N THR A 564 0.64 -17.77 16.59
CA THR A 564 0.18 -17.61 17.96
C THR A 564 -1.33 -17.46 18.01
N ASP A 565 -1.96 -17.99 19.04
CA ASP A 565 -3.39 -17.77 19.24
C ASP A 565 -3.68 -16.35 19.77
N ALA A 566 -4.97 -15.98 19.82
CA ALA A 566 -5.40 -14.69 20.33
C ALA A 566 -5.13 -14.52 21.85
N GLU A 567 -5.01 -15.64 22.58
CA GLU A 567 -4.69 -15.62 24.02
C GLU A 567 -3.31 -15.02 24.28
N VAL A 568 -2.31 -15.28 23.42
CA VAL A 568 -0.98 -14.66 23.53
C VAL A 568 -1.09 -13.14 23.57
N LEU A 569 -1.85 -12.55 22.65
CA LEU A 569 -1.97 -11.10 22.49
C LEU A 569 -2.82 -10.49 23.60
N ARG A 570 -3.89 -11.17 24.04
CA ARG A 570 -4.75 -10.72 25.13
C ARG A 570 -4.07 -10.77 26.50
N ARG A 571 -3.15 -11.72 26.70
CA ARG A 571 -2.33 -11.81 27.93
C ARG A 571 -1.10 -10.91 27.89
N ALA A 572 -0.71 -10.40 26.72
CA ALA A 572 0.47 -9.57 26.60
C ALA A 572 0.21 -8.19 27.22
N SER A 573 1.03 -7.80 28.19
CA SER A 573 1.02 -6.44 28.76
C SER A 573 1.52 -5.40 27.74
N ALA A 574 2.30 -5.83 26.76
CA ALA A 574 2.75 -5.01 25.64
C ALA A 574 2.81 -5.81 24.34
N VAL A 575 2.24 -5.23 23.28
CA VAL A 575 2.30 -5.75 21.90
C VAL A 575 3.27 -4.88 21.11
N VAL A 576 4.54 -5.28 21.14
CA VAL A 576 5.62 -4.61 20.42
C VAL A 576 5.71 -5.17 19.01
N VAL A 577 5.98 -4.34 18.02
CA VAL A 577 5.97 -4.71 16.61
C VAL A 577 7.10 -4.00 15.86
N ASP A 578 7.56 -4.53 14.73
CA ASP A 578 8.61 -3.86 13.94
C ASP A 578 8.14 -2.49 13.41
N ASP A 579 6.97 -2.44 12.76
CA ASP A 579 6.27 -1.23 12.35
C ASP A 579 4.73 -1.39 12.52
N PRO A 580 4.06 -0.56 13.36
CA PRO A 580 2.62 -0.67 13.60
C PRO A 580 1.75 -0.61 12.35
N ALA A 581 2.11 0.22 11.36
CA ALA A 581 1.32 0.36 10.15
C ALA A 581 1.39 -0.88 9.26
N THR A 582 2.57 -1.47 9.12
CA THR A 582 2.81 -2.66 8.29
C THR A 582 2.25 -3.92 8.96
N VAL A 583 2.50 -4.11 10.27
CA VAL A 583 2.04 -5.29 11.01
C VAL A 583 0.52 -5.36 11.11
N ALA A 584 -0.16 -4.23 11.28
CA ALA A 584 -1.62 -4.16 11.29
C ALA A 584 -2.28 -4.62 9.97
N LEU A 585 -1.51 -4.78 8.90
CA LEU A 585 -1.97 -5.26 7.60
C LEU A 585 -1.44 -6.64 7.23
N GLN A 586 -0.40 -7.15 7.90
CA GLN A 586 0.35 -8.32 7.44
C GLN A 586 0.51 -9.40 8.50
N CYS A 587 0.62 -9.06 9.79
CA CYS A 587 0.89 -10.07 10.81
C CYS A 587 -0.40 -10.75 11.24
N GLY A 588 -0.62 -12.01 10.84
CA GLY A 588 -1.89 -12.71 11.06
C GLY A 588 -2.43 -12.68 12.50
N PRO A 589 -1.62 -12.95 13.55
CA PRO A 589 -2.07 -12.83 14.94
C PRO A 589 -2.57 -11.42 15.27
N VAL A 590 -1.81 -10.38 14.90
CA VAL A 590 -2.17 -8.97 15.16
C VAL A 590 -3.38 -8.55 14.33
N VAL A 591 -3.43 -8.91 13.04
CA VAL A 591 -4.58 -8.65 12.16
C VAL A 591 -5.85 -9.29 12.73
N THR A 592 -5.74 -10.52 13.24
CA THR A 592 -6.86 -11.24 13.85
C THR A 592 -7.32 -10.54 15.13
N ALA A 593 -6.40 -10.17 16.03
CA ALA A 593 -6.71 -9.49 17.28
C ALA A 593 -7.30 -8.08 17.08
N LEU A 594 -6.80 -7.32 16.08
CA LEU A 594 -7.38 -6.03 15.70
C LEU A 594 -8.80 -6.17 15.14
N ARG A 595 -9.07 -7.26 14.41
CA ARG A 595 -10.37 -7.53 13.80
C ARG A 595 -11.40 -8.00 14.84
N SER A 596 -11.00 -8.81 15.81
CA SER A 596 -11.85 -9.24 16.93
C SER A 596 -12.05 -8.14 17.96
N GLY A 597 -11.17 -7.15 18.02
CA GLY A 597 -11.20 -6.08 19.01
C GLY A 597 -10.51 -6.45 20.33
N ASP A 598 -9.73 -7.54 20.35
CA ASP A 598 -8.92 -7.92 21.51
C ASP A 598 -7.82 -6.89 21.80
N ILE A 599 -7.34 -6.22 20.75
CA ILE A 599 -6.44 -5.07 20.82
C ILE A 599 -6.88 -4.00 19.81
N GLY A 600 -6.53 -2.74 20.06
CA GLY A 600 -6.65 -1.62 19.14
C GLY A 600 -5.32 -1.22 18.50
N ARG A 601 -5.38 -0.41 17.44
CA ARG A 601 -4.17 0.07 16.73
C ARG A 601 -3.25 0.90 17.63
N GLN A 602 -3.83 1.60 18.60
CA GLN A 602 -3.10 2.42 19.57
C GLN A 602 -2.32 1.58 20.61
N ASP A 603 -2.63 0.28 20.71
CA ASP A 603 -1.97 -0.62 21.66
C ASP A 603 -0.69 -1.23 21.05
N LEU A 604 -0.45 -1.00 19.75
CA LEU A 604 0.76 -1.44 19.06
C LEU A 604 1.92 -0.47 19.33
N VAL A 605 3.00 -0.99 19.90
CA VAL A 605 4.21 -0.22 20.21
C VAL A 605 5.29 -0.53 19.17
N ALA A 606 5.84 0.49 18.52
CA ALA A 606 6.94 0.30 17.58
C ALA A 606 8.23 -0.06 18.33
N LEU A 607 8.95 -1.11 17.90
CA LEU A 607 10.24 -1.47 18.46
C LEU A 607 11.24 -0.31 18.33
N GLY A 608 11.15 0.48 17.26
CA GLY A 608 11.94 1.69 17.08
C GLY A 608 11.78 2.69 18.23
N ASP A 609 10.54 2.89 18.73
CA ASP A 609 10.27 3.78 19.86
C ASP A 609 10.83 3.23 21.18
N VAL A 610 10.83 1.90 21.35
CA VAL A 610 11.46 1.25 22.50
C VAL A 610 12.99 1.43 22.45
N VAL A 611 13.60 1.20 21.29
CA VAL A 611 15.06 1.33 21.08
C VAL A 611 15.56 2.75 21.35
N VAL A 612 14.79 3.78 20.99
CA VAL A 612 15.16 5.19 21.26
C VAL A 612 14.63 5.72 22.60
N GLY A 613 14.04 4.87 23.45
CA GLY A 613 13.59 5.21 24.79
C GLY A 613 12.34 6.08 24.88
N ARG A 614 11.51 6.12 23.82
CA ARG A 614 10.23 6.86 23.80
C ARG A 614 9.04 6.04 24.27
N ALA A 615 9.15 4.72 24.22
CA ALA A 615 8.15 3.80 24.75
C ALA A 615 8.82 2.75 25.65
N ALA A 616 8.08 2.28 26.65
CA ALA A 616 8.50 1.12 27.43
C ALA A 616 8.02 -0.16 26.72
N GLY A 617 8.89 -1.16 26.64
CA GLY A 617 8.52 -2.49 26.14
C GLY A 617 7.95 -3.36 27.26
N ARG A 618 8.75 -3.62 28.29
CA ARG A 618 8.37 -4.34 29.52
C ARG A 618 8.35 -3.36 30.68
N ILE A 619 7.34 -3.45 31.55
CA ILE A 619 7.26 -2.64 32.76
C ILE A 619 7.43 -3.52 34.00
N ASP A 620 6.72 -4.65 34.06
CA ASP A 620 6.77 -5.61 35.15
C ASP A 620 7.57 -6.88 34.77
N PRO A 621 8.39 -7.43 35.68
CA PRO A 621 9.07 -8.71 35.46
C PRO A 621 8.13 -9.88 35.13
N ASP A 622 6.88 -9.87 35.61
CA ASP A 622 5.88 -10.92 35.34
C ASP A 622 5.12 -10.70 34.02
N ASP A 623 5.32 -9.56 33.33
CA ASP A 623 4.62 -9.25 32.08
C ASP A 623 4.86 -10.33 31.01
N ILE A 624 3.82 -10.65 30.24
CA ILE A 624 4.02 -11.30 28.95
C ILE A 624 4.20 -10.20 27.91
N VAL A 625 5.25 -10.30 27.09
CA VAL A 625 5.50 -9.34 26.01
C VAL A 625 5.47 -10.09 24.69
N PHE A 626 4.71 -9.56 23.73
CA PHE A 626 4.70 -10.06 22.37
C PHE A 626 5.51 -9.14 21.47
N TYR A 627 6.35 -9.72 20.61
CA TYR A 627 7.02 -9.07 19.51
C TYR A 627 6.61 -9.70 18.18
N GLY A 628 5.96 -8.93 17.31
CA GLY A 628 5.58 -9.34 15.96
C GLY A 628 6.45 -8.67 14.90
N SER A 629 7.07 -9.46 14.02
CA SER A 629 7.92 -8.96 12.93
C SER A 629 7.44 -9.50 11.59
N VAL A 630 7.26 -8.59 10.62
CA VAL A 630 6.92 -8.93 9.22
C VAL A 630 8.08 -8.66 8.27
N GLY A 631 9.15 -8.02 8.76
CA GLY A 631 10.36 -7.72 8.02
C GLY A 631 10.22 -6.45 7.19
N LEU A 632 11.12 -5.50 7.44
CA LEU A 632 11.06 -4.16 6.87
C LEU A 632 12.24 -3.92 5.94
N GLY A 633 12.03 -3.17 4.85
CA GLY A 633 13.12 -2.83 3.93
C GLY A 633 14.28 -2.11 4.63
N VAL A 634 13.97 -1.27 5.61
CA VAL A 634 14.96 -0.52 6.41
C VAL A 634 15.94 -1.45 7.15
N GLN A 635 15.50 -2.65 7.54
CA GLN A 635 16.38 -3.67 8.13
C GLN A 635 17.39 -4.21 7.12
N ASP A 636 16.94 -4.44 5.88
CA ASP A 636 17.82 -4.83 4.77
C ASP A 636 18.78 -3.69 4.40
N ALA A 637 18.33 -2.44 4.45
CA ALA A 637 19.18 -1.26 4.20
C ALA A 637 20.31 -1.13 5.21
N ALA A 638 20.02 -1.27 6.50
CA ALA A 638 21.06 -1.21 7.54
C ALA A 638 22.06 -2.35 7.41
N ALA A 639 21.56 -3.57 7.14
CA ALA A 639 22.41 -4.73 6.90
C ALA A 639 23.34 -4.50 5.70
N ALA A 640 22.81 -4.03 4.57
CA ALA A 640 23.59 -3.79 3.36
C ALA A 640 24.71 -2.75 3.58
N TRP A 641 24.40 -1.62 4.24
CA TRP A 641 25.39 -0.61 4.58
C TRP A 641 26.42 -1.09 5.62
N ALA A 642 26.05 -1.99 6.53
CA ALA A 642 27.00 -2.63 7.44
C ALA A 642 28.00 -3.53 6.67
N VAL A 643 27.50 -4.37 5.75
CA VAL A 643 28.33 -5.22 4.89
C VAL A 643 29.29 -4.39 4.04
N ILE A 644 28.79 -3.35 3.38
CA ILE A 644 29.61 -2.46 2.54
C ILE A 644 30.74 -1.81 3.34
N ARG A 645 30.44 -1.28 4.54
CA ARG A 645 31.47 -0.66 5.39
C ARG A 645 32.55 -1.65 5.78
N ARG A 646 32.19 -2.90 6.08
CA ARG A 646 33.17 -3.94 6.44
C ARG A 646 33.98 -4.39 5.22
N ALA A 647 33.36 -4.52 4.05
CA ALA A 647 34.04 -4.87 2.81
C ALA A 647 35.15 -3.86 2.47
N ARG A 648 34.85 -2.56 2.59
CA ARG A 648 35.81 -1.46 2.33
C ARG A 648 36.94 -1.41 3.35
N ARG A 649 36.64 -1.57 4.64
CA ARG A 649 37.66 -1.60 5.70
C ARG A 649 38.59 -2.82 5.60
N GLY A 650 38.08 -3.94 5.11
CA GLY A 650 38.81 -5.20 4.99
C GLY A 650 39.65 -5.35 3.71
N GLY A 651 39.86 -4.28 2.93
CA GLY A 651 40.69 -4.33 1.72
C GLY A 651 40.21 -5.28 0.63
N HIS A 652 38.92 -5.67 0.63
CA HIS A 652 38.34 -6.43 -0.47
C HIS A 652 38.12 -5.49 -1.66
N ALA A 653 39.20 -5.10 -2.32
CA ALA A 653 39.13 -4.67 -3.70
C ALA A 653 38.43 -5.79 -4.50
N PRO A 654 37.55 -5.45 -5.47
CA PRO A 654 36.89 -6.46 -6.28
C PRO A 654 37.94 -7.37 -6.90
N ALA A 655 37.67 -8.67 -6.88
CA ALA A 655 38.54 -9.65 -7.54
C ALA A 655 38.71 -9.21 -8.99
N ASP A 656 39.95 -8.89 -9.34
CA ASP A 656 40.40 -8.56 -10.69
C ASP A 656 39.72 -9.49 -11.68
N GLY A 657 38.99 -8.89 -12.63
CA GLY A 657 38.34 -9.58 -13.72
C GLY A 657 39.38 -10.10 -14.70
N SER A 658 40.17 -11.10 -14.30
CA SER A 658 41.08 -11.77 -15.22
C SER A 658 41.17 -13.30 -14.97
N ARG A 659 40.63 -14.01 -15.97
CA ARG A 659 41.06 -15.34 -16.47
C ARG A 659 40.93 -16.55 -15.54
N SER A 660 39.77 -17.21 -15.63
CA SER A 660 39.74 -18.67 -15.77
C SER A 660 38.99 -19.05 -17.05
N GLY A 661 39.73 -19.08 -18.16
CA GLY A 661 39.28 -19.74 -19.38
C GLY A 661 39.20 -21.25 -19.14
N THR A 662 38.00 -21.74 -18.84
CA THR A 662 37.61 -23.10 -19.22
C THR A 662 36.64 -22.95 -20.37
N ALA A 663 37.15 -23.14 -21.58
CA ALA A 663 36.36 -23.23 -22.80
C ALA A 663 35.22 -24.25 -22.58
N LEU A 664 33.99 -23.79 -22.72
CA LEU A 664 32.86 -24.69 -22.96
C LEU A 664 33.10 -25.37 -24.31
N PRO A 665 32.99 -26.71 -24.41
CA PRO A 665 33.09 -27.39 -25.70
C PRO A 665 31.91 -26.99 -26.60
N PRO A 666 32.08 -26.94 -27.94
CA PRO A 666 31.01 -26.57 -28.84
C PRO A 666 29.86 -27.59 -28.73
N LEU A 667 28.63 -27.10 -28.67
CA LEU A 667 27.43 -27.92 -28.82
C LEU A 667 27.46 -28.57 -30.22
N GLU A 668 27.75 -29.86 -30.24
CA GLU A 668 27.58 -30.70 -31.43
C GLU A 668 26.10 -30.66 -31.85
N SER A 669 25.88 -30.21 -33.08
CA SER A 669 24.70 -30.52 -33.86
C SER A 669 24.70 -32.02 -34.15
N THR A 670 23.81 -32.79 -33.53
CA THR A 670 23.48 -34.13 -34.03
C THR A 670 22.27 -34.09 -34.97
N PRO A 671 22.37 -34.70 -36.16
CA PRO A 671 21.28 -34.83 -37.11
C PRO A 671 20.40 -36.06 -36.78
N GLY A 672 19.12 -36.00 -37.16
CA GLY A 672 18.16 -37.11 -37.04
C GLY A 672 16.73 -36.62 -36.96
#